data_AF-B1BNK4-F1
#
_entry.id   AF-B1BNK4-F1
#
_cell.length_a   1.000
_cell.length_b   1.000
_cell.length_c   1.000
_cell.angle_alpha   90.00
_cell.angle_beta   90.00
_cell.angle_gamma   90.00
#
_symmetry.space_group_name_H-M   'P 1'
#
loop_
_entity.id
_entity.type
_entity.pdbx_description
1 polymer ?
#
loop_
_entity_poly.entity_id
_entity_poly.type
_entity_poly.pdbx_seq_one_letter_code
_entity_poly.pdbx_strand_id
1 'polypeptide(L)'
;MRGKKIFALTTTLLLSMSILGGVNTVAEEISNIPKEGLKGYWNFEESNGNIIMDNSGNNKNATIKGNEVIVNSGISNKGLKLTGQKGTFLSIPSILNMSNEDTTVSFWVNIDKETSDSRAENTVLLQQEGSGRSILYYAPSNKGDKLGSFVGGSNIYGSEPLAQGEWYNLTIVSRKDKKEIDFYINGELDSTHSIGTFPNSNDPLRIGDHKGNDGYALNGIIDEVLIYGRNLSDNEISNIYYENTTIESLKSKLENLLSEAKELRTLANGIIESSLNERLENEIVLSEQFLENNNDNKEEGLNRINNLKQIIKEVNKFVNEELKDKVLISSDINNVFRTVDKALYGANHRYHNDGYGSYDSDNLKIKEEFDVLYDESSFGSIRYPGGKVANLFNWKRSIGDISERKHTIHGDPEQEPEFPYFGLDEAARYAEDKNSEFIYVYNMGNGSKEDAADLVEYLNCEVGENPNGGIDWAQVRADNGHPEPYGVTHFEMGNEFQLEEQGYWTNNTQDRLASYIDGGLINFTNQYVVEEEDWRINTSGKSNGNPNQEKEIRYYPIEEDTLVLRVGQETWTRVDSLENSDGGKVFEYDNSTGKITFGDGVKGDIPAENVDIKVSYSSYRDGYVDYYEEMKKIDSDIKIYSSYDSHDFVRRMGTNKEYDGVVIHPYSGTINSSDSKYYEKILYRAEERVADVKAYEDLMKSILGEENSKDKKVVVSEYGMFRDDSRFVKSQVNAIYTAKSLIGFADISSVPYADKHCLIDFPEGDLLGPGQQAIIQSIVNKETGEIDFVATPTAKVFTLFNKMTGKHVLEENVINNKLLNIDGNRNLEAVETMVSKDDEGNIYLMMVNAAKEETDVRVQIKGFDFKGKSGNVMRVDGPSYDAENTVNNKNNVVVEEENLTPSKNSYLEYTLNPHSITAIKIIDAEFDYKLELQKEIKETKSLYDDSVEGFNVGEYHEGAKIKLNEALSNAQLVLEKENSTEEELIQSIKDLNLAKDIFNSFKIEEKTGDFNNNKKIDIGDLALVSRNYNSSNNQYDLNGDGLVGDYEIKFLNFRILN
;
A
#
# COMPACT_ATOMS: atom_id res chain seq x y z
N MET A 1 -63.16 24.25 -5.26
CA MET A 1 -63.88 23.33 -6.17
C MET A 1 -63.13 22.00 -6.16
N ARG A 2 -63.71 20.94 -5.57
CA ARG A 2 -64.08 19.65 -6.21
C ARG A 2 -62.91 18.96 -6.94
N GLY A 3 -62.49 17.72 -6.63
CA GLY A 3 -63.03 16.72 -5.72
C GLY A 3 -62.15 15.46 -5.56
N LYS A 4 -62.43 14.73 -4.47
CA LYS A 4 -61.93 13.41 -4.03
C LYS A 4 -62.51 12.25 -4.85
N LYS A 5 -61.88 11.06 -4.80
CA LYS A 5 -62.40 9.75 -4.29
C LYS A 5 -61.20 8.83 -3.95
N ILE A 6 -60.93 8.40 -2.70
CA ILE A 6 -61.55 7.49 -1.69
C ILE A 6 -60.91 6.08 -1.70
N PHE A 7 -60.41 5.63 -0.55
CA PHE A 7 -60.80 4.42 0.23
C PHE A 7 -60.18 4.55 1.65
N ALA A 8 -60.95 4.95 2.68
CA ALA A 8 -61.75 4.17 3.63
C ALA A 8 -60.96 3.71 4.88
N LEU A 9 -61.13 4.47 5.97
CA LEU A 9 -60.70 4.21 7.34
C LEU A 9 -61.94 3.90 8.18
N THR A 10 -61.90 2.92 9.08
CA THR A 10 -62.91 2.74 10.13
C THR A 10 -62.24 2.65 11.50
N THR A 11 -62.66 3.55 12.38
CA THR A 11 -62.23 3.76 13.76
C THR A 11 -63.34 3.30 14.70
N THR A 12 -63.03 2.62 15.82
CA THR A 12 -63.90 2.56 17.03
C THR A 12 -62.97 2.35 18.25
N LEU A 13 -62.65 3.40 19.02
CA LEU A 13 -63.26 3.89 20.26
C LEU A 13 -62.97 3.05 21.53
N LEU A 14 -62.21 3.66 22.46
CA LEU A 14 -61.96 3.21 23.84
C LEU A 14 -63.23 3.20 24.70
N LEU A 15 -63.34 2.22 25.59
CA LEU A 15 -64.08 2.35 26.85
C LEU A 15 -63.27 1.73 28.00
N SER A 16 -63.11 2.51 29.07
CA SER A 16 -62.49 2.17 30.35
C SER A 16 -63.41 1.30 31.23
N MET A 17 -62.85 0.30 31.91
CA MET A 17 -63.42 -0.20 33.16
C MET A 17 -62.34 -0.80 34.07
N SER A 18 -62.28 -0.31 35.30
CA SER A 18 -61.33 -0.69 36.34
C SER A 18 -62.02 -1.53 37.43
N ILE A 19 -61.38 -2.66 37.77
CA ILE A 19 -61.25 -3.31 39.10
C ILE A 19 -62.25 -4.42 39.55
N LEU A 20 -61.61 -5.54 39.97
CA LEU A 20 -61.94 -6.59 40.95
C LEU A 20 -62.67 -7.90 40.52
N GLY A 21 -61.94 -9.01 40.69
CA GLY A 21 -62.48 -10.38 40.80
C GLY A 21 -61.48 -11.46 40.39
N GLY A 22 -60.54 -11.82 41.28
CA GLY A 22 -59.44 -12.72 40.98
C GLY A 22 -59.83 -14.14 40.54
N VAL A 23 -59.10 -14.64 39.55
CA VAL A 23 -58.74 -16.05 39.40
C VAL A 23 -57.25 -16.05 39.06
N ASN A 24 -56.43 -16.56 39.97
CA ASN A 24 -55.05 -16.91 39.66
C ASN A 24 -55.09 -18.00 38.57
N THR A 25 -54.90 -17.62 37.31
CA THR A 25 -54.32 -18.54 36.33
C THR A 25 -52.82 -18.34 36.42
N VAL A 26 -52.16 -19.25 37.14
CA VAL A 26 -50.72 -19.45 37.02
C VAL A 26 -50.45 -19.68 35.53
N ALA A 27 -49.72 -18.79 34.89
CA ALA A 27 -49.16 -19.08 33.58
C ALA A 27 -48.19 -20.24 33.80
N GLU A 28 -48.49 -21.43 33.27
CA GLU A 28 -47.47 -22.47 33.12
C GLU A 28 -46.35 -21.86 32.25
N GLU A 29 -45.14 -21.79 32.79
CA GLU A 29 -43.95 -21.54 31.96
C GLU A 29 -43.94 -22.59 30.85
N ILE A 30 -44.07 -22.14 29.61
CA ILE A 30 -43.91 -23.00 28.44
C ILE A 30 -42.42 -23.27 28.33
N SER A 31 -41.98 -24.46 28.76
CA SER A 31 -40.61 -24.88 28.53
C SER A 31 -40.31 -24.98 27.03
N ASN A 32 -39.16 -24.46 26.60
CA ASN A 32 -38.69 -24.54 25.21
C ASN A 32 -38.14 -25.93 24.84
N ILE A 33 -38.18 -26.89 25.77
CA ILE A 33 -37.80 -28.28 25.55
C ILE A 33 -38.81 -28.94 24.60
N PRO A 34 -38.38 -29.45 23.42
CA PRO A 34 -39.26 -30.15 22.49
C PRO A 34 -39.89 -31.38 23.16
N LYS A 35 -41.23 -31.51 23.08
CA LYS A 35 -41.94 -32.68 23.63
C LYS A 35 -42.08 -33.82 22.63
N GLU A 36 -42.09 -33.52 21.33
CA GLU A 36 -42.24 -34.53 20.29
C GLU A 36 -41.03 -35.48 20.26
N GLY A 37 -41.29 -36.78 20.35
CA GLY A 37 -40.26 -37.82 20.33
C GLY A 37 -39.42 -37.93 21.60
N LEU A 38 -39.73 -37.16 22.66
CA LEU A 38 -39.05 -37.22 23.95
C LEU A 38 -39.37 -38.56 24.64
N LYS A 39 -38.34 -39.31 25.00
CA LYS A 39 -38.44 -40.63 25.62
C LYS A 39 -38.13 -40.63 27.11
N GLY A 40 -37.31 -39.69 27.57
CA GLY A 40 -36.87 -39.59 28.95
C GLY A 40 -36.28 -38.21 29.22
N TYR A 41 -36.59 -37.66 30.40
CA TYR A 41 -36.08 -36.39 30.87
C TYR A 41 -35.80 -36.48 32.38
N TRP A 42 -34.59 -36.19 32.82
CA TRP A 42 -34.21 -36.18 34.23
C TRP A 42 -33.51 -34.86 34.57
N ASN A 43 -34.20 -34.00 35.32
CA ASN A 43 -33.71 -32.69 35.79
C ASN A 43 -33.20 -32.70 37.24
N PHE A 44 -33.21 -33.86 37.89
CA PHE A 44 -32.72 -34.06 39.27
C PHE A 44 -33.44 -33.25 40.37
N GLU A 45 -34.52 -32.56 40.04
CA GLU A 45 -35.28 -31.76 41.01
C GLU A 45 -36.09 -32.62 41.98
N GLU A 46 -36.57 -33.76 41.50
CA GLU A 46 -37.37 -34.73 42.26
C GLU A 46 -36.68 -36.10 42.34
N SER A 47 -36.37 -36.54 43.57
CA SER A 47 -35.78 -37.85 43.85
C SER A 47 -36.42 -38.53 45.06
N ASN A 48 -36.43 -39.87 45.05
CA ASN A 48 -36.88 -40.70 46.16
C ASN A 48 -35.80 -41.74 46.49
N GLY A 49 -34.97 -41.43 47.50
CA GLY A 49 -33.78 -42.23 47.80
C GLY A 49 -32.83 -42.26 46.60
N ASN A 50 -32.52 -43.45 46.10
CA ASN A 50 -31.63 -43.61 44.94
C ASN A 50 -32.37 -43.57 43.59
N ILE A 51 -33.66 -43.19 43.56
CA ILE A 51 -34.46 -43.13 42.33
C ILE A 51 -34.60 -41.66 41.91
N ILE A 52 -34.24 -41.34 40.66
CA ILE A 52 -34.50 -40.05 40.01
C ILE A 52 -35.74 -40.20 39.14
N MET A 53 -36.71 -39.31 39.32
CA MET A 53 -37.97 -39.35 38.59
C MET A 53 -37.78 -38.94 37.13
N ASP A 54 -38.51 -39.59 36.22
CA ASP A 54 -38.59 -39.18 34.82
C ASP A 54 -39.67 -38.10 34.62
N ASN A 55 -39.24 -36.92 34.20
CA ASN A 55 -40.08 -35.74 33.94
C ASN A 55 -40.68 -35.72 32.52
N SER A 56 -40.38 -36.70 31.66
CA SER A 56 -40.95 -36.76 30.30
C SER A 56 -42.39 -37.28 30.25
N GLY A 57 -42.87 -37.92 31.33
CA GLY A 57 -44.17 -38.58 31.39
C GLY A 57 -44.15 -40.05 30.91
N ASN A 58 -42.99 -40.62 30.58
CA ASN A 58 -42.85 -41.99 30.07
C ASN A 58 -42.54 -43.03 31.16
N ASN A 59 -42.48 -42.62 32.43
CA ASN A 59 -42.22 -43.48 33.60
C ASN A 59 -40.88 -44.25 33.53
N LYS A 60 -39.84 -43.62 32.96
CA LYS A 60 -38.48 -44.17 32.85
C LYS A 60 -37.58 -43.74 34.00
N ASN A 61 -38.00 -43.92 35.25
CA ASN A 61 -37.21 -43.48 36.41
C ASN A 61 -35.78 -44.08 36.38
N ALA A 62 -34.78 -43.23 36.64
CA ALA A 62 -33.38 -43.63 36.70
C ALA A 62 -32.97 -44.01 38.13
N THR A 63 -31.89 -44.78 38.28
CA THR A 63 -31.38 -45.24 39.58
C THR A 63 -29.91 -44.88 39.77
N ILE A 64 -29.58 -44.25 40.89
CA ILE A 64 -28.22 -43.91 41.33
C ILE A 64 -27.49 -45.16 41.85
N LYS A 65 -26.22 -45.35 41.50
CA LYS A 65 -25.44 -46.56 41.78
C LYS A 65 -23.99 -46.30 42.18
N GLY A 66 -23.69 -46.25 43.49
CA GLY A 66 -22.31 -46.11 43.97
C GLY A 66 -22.17 -44.99 44.99
N ASN A 67 -21.14 -44.16 44.84
CA ASN A 67 -20.84 -43.02 45.70
C ASN A 67 -21.18 -41.68 45.01
N GLU A 68 -22.47 -41.45 44.72
CA GLU A 68 -23.00 -40.22 44.13
C GLU A 68 -23.75 -39.35 45.14
N VAL A 69 -23.90 -38.06 44.82
CA VAL A 69 -24.65 -37.09 45.65
C VAL A 69 -25.43 -36.12 44.77
N ILE A 70 -26.71 -35.86 45.08
CA ILE A 70 -27.45 -34.74 44.47
C ILE A 70 -26.99 -33.45 45.15
N VAL A 71 -26.56 -32.46 44.37
CA VAL A 71 -26.03 -31.17 44.85
C VAL A 71 -26.89 -30.01 44.37
N ASN A 72 -27.03 -28.96 45.18
CA ASN A 72 -27.79 -27.73 44.84
C ASN A 72 -26.96 -26.75 44.00
N SER A 73 -26.14 -27.28 43.10
CA SER A 73 -25.24 -26.51 42.24
C SER A 73 -25.23 -27.10 40.82
N GLY A 74 -26.38 -27.59 40.36
CA GLY A 74 -26.64 -27.89 38.96
C GLY A 74 -26.76 -26.61 38.13
N ILE A 75 -26.88 -26.76 36.80
CA ILE A 75 -27.07 -25.61 35.90
C ILE A 75 -28.45 -24.97 36.12
N SER A 76 -29.45 -25.79 36.45
CA SER A 76 -30.85 -25.38 36.65
C SER A 76 -31.37 -25.71 38.04
N ASN A 77 -30.51 -25.50 39.05
CA ASN A 77 -30.66 -25.75 40.49
C ASN A 77 -29.96 -27.02 40.97
N LYS A 78 -30.54 -28.22 40.82
CA LYS A 78 -29.95 -29.46 41.32
C LYS A 78 -29.28 -30.24 40.20
N GLY A 79 -28.11 -30.81 40.50
CA GLY A 79 -27.42 -31.73 39.60
C GLY A 79 -26.94 -32.99 40.33
N LEU A 80 -26.59 -34.02 39.57
CA LEU A 80 -25.99 -35.24 40.13
C LEU A 80 -24.46 -35.14 40.11
N LYS A 81 -23.85 -35.10 41.29
CA LYS A 81 -22.40 -35.17 41.46
C LYS A 81 -21.93 -36.63 41.43
N LEU A 82 -21.01 -36.90 40.52
CA LEU A 82 -20.25 -38.13 40.38
C LEU A 82 -18.82 -37.89 40.89
N THR A 83 -18.23 -38.87 41.57
CA THR A 83 -16.98 -38.72 42.33
C THR A 83 -15.72 -39.21 41.61
N GLY A 84 -15.84 -39.69 40.36
CA GLY A 84 -14.73 -40.32 39.63
C GLY A 84 -14.35 -41.72 40.14
N GLN A 85 -15.06 -42.25 41.14
CA GLN A 85 -14.84 -43.62 41.61
C GLN A 85 -15.55 -44.62 40.69
N LYS A 86 -14.81 -45.60 40.16
CA LYS A 86 -15.41 -46.70 39.37
C LYS A 86 -16.52 -47.41 40.11
N GLY A 87 -17.59 -47.73 39.39
CA GLY A 87 -18.83 -48.25 39.94
C GLY A 87 -19.78 -47.18 40.48
N THR A 88 -19.53 -45.89 40.19
CA THR A 88 -20.38 -44.72 40.52
C THR A 88 -20.99 -44.14 39.24
N PHE A 89 -22.31 -44.24 39.07
CA PHE A 89 -23.03 -43.83 37.86
C PHE A 89 -24.54 -43.66 38.05
N LEU A 90 -25.18 -42.94 37.12
CA LEU A 90 -26.64 -42.95 36.95
C LEU A 90 -27.05 -44.06 35.99
N SER A 91 -27.92 -44.97 36.40
CA SER A 91 -28.48 -46.04 35.56
C SER A 91 -29.85 -45.64 35.01
N ILE A 92 -29.97 -45.55 33.70
CA ILE A 92 -31.21 -45.26 32.98
C ILE A 92 -31.74 -46.56 32.36
N PRO A 93 -33.01 -46.94 32.58
CA PRO A 93 -33.58 -48.15 31.98
C PRO A 93 -33.50 -48.15 30.45
N SER A 94 -33.63 -49.32 29.82
CA SER A 94 -33.68 -49.47 28.36
C SER A 94 -34.65 -48.47 27.70
N ILE A 95 -34.08 -47.62 26.86
CA ILE A 95 -34.77 -46.44 26.28
C ILE A 95 -34.45 -46.18 24.81
N LEU A 96 -33.25 -46.56 24.33
CA LEU A 96 -32.81 -46.33 22.95
C LEU A 96 -32.13 -47.55 22.34
N ASN A 97 -32.22 -47.67 21.01
CA ASN A 97 -31.39 -48.57 20.22
C ASN A 97 -31.01 -47.91 18.87
N MET A 98 -29.80 -47.37 18.79
CA MET A 98 -29.29 -46.61 17.64
C MET A 98 -29.20 -47.44 16.34
N SER A 99 -29.23 -48.79 16.41
CA SER A 99 -29.31 -49.62 15.20
C SER A 99 -30.72 -49.71 14.63
N ASN A 100 -31.74 -49.38 15.42
CA ASN A 100 -33.15 -49.57 15.08
C ASN A 100 -33.90 -48.25 14.90
N GLU A 101 -33.42 -47.16 15.48
CA GLU A 101 -34.03 -45.83 15.36
C GLU A 101 -32.99 -44.71 15.35
N ASP A 102 -33.42 -43.54 14.88
CA ASP A 102 -32.71 -42.28 15.05
C ASP A 102 -32.80 -41.84 16.52
N THR A 103 -31.76 -41.18 17.02
CA THR A 103 -31.68 -40.86 18.45
C THR A 103 -30.92 -39.57 18.70
N THR A 104 -31.42 -38.73 19.61
CA THR A 104 -30.70 -37.58 20.14
C THR A 104 -30.57 -37.71 21.65
N VAL A 105 -29.37 -37.50 22.18
CA VAL A 105 -29.13 -37.42 23.63
C VAL A 105 -28.46 -36.09 23.93
N SER A 106 -29.03 -35.33 24.86
CA SER A 106 -28.49 -34.05 25.34
C SER A 106 -28.39 -34.08 26.87
N PHE A 107 -27.31 -33.56 27.43
CA PHE A 107 -27.21 -33.31 28.86
C PHE A 107 -26.17 -32.24 29.16
N TRP A 108 -26.32 -31.61 30.30
CA TRP A 108 -25.32 -30.69 30.84
C TRP A 108 -24.28 -31.44 31.65
N VAL A 109 -23.02 -31.06 31.51
CA VAL A 109 -21.92 -31.61 32.32
C VAL A 109 -20.92 -30.52 32.71
N ASN A 110 -20.45 -30.59 33.95
CA ASN A 110 -19.26 -29.91 34.43
C ASN A 110 -18.24 -30.98 34.83
N ILE A 111 -17.11 -31.04 34.10
CA ILE A 111 -16.04 -32.00 34.36
C ILE A 111 -15.05 -31.35 35.33
N ASP A 112 -14.87 -31.90 36.52
CA ASP A 112 -13.98 -31.31 37.52
C ASP A 112 -12.54 -31.22 37.02
N LYS A 113 -11.82 -30.19 37.49
CA LYS A 113 -10.37 -30.08 37.29
C LYS A 113 -9.65 -31.22 38.03
N GLU A 114 -8.88 -32.00 37.28
CA GLU A 114 -8.00 -33.01 37.86
C GLU A 114 -6.72 -32.37 38.40
N THR A 115 -6.06 -32.98 39.39
CA THR A 115 -4.81 -32.46 39.98
C THR A 115 -3.60 -32.55 39.05
N SER A 116 -3.74 -33.18 37.87
CA SER A 116 -2.71 -33.31 36.84
C SER A 116 -3.32 -33.11 35.45
N ASP A 117 -2.72 -32.24 34.64
CA ASP A 117 -3.19 -31.92 33.27
C ASP A 117 -2.90 -33.03 32.23
N SER A 118 -2.36 -34.19 32.64
CA SER A 118 -1.94 -35.27 31.73
C SER A 118 -2.83 -36.50 31.82
N ARG A 119 -4.10 -36.38 31.39
CA ARG A 119 -5.03 -37.52 31.36
C ARG A 119 -4.63 -38.51 30.26
N ALA A 120 -4.40 -39.77 30.63
CA ALA A 120 -3.90 -40.81 29.71
C ALA A 120 -5.01 -41.67 29.05
N GLU A 121 -6.23 -41.65 29.60
CA GLU A 121 -7.37 -42.45 29.14
C GLU A 121 -8.63 -41.59 28.93
N ASN A 122 -9.65 -42.13 28.27
CA ASN A 122 -10.94 -41.46 28.08
C ASN A 122 -11.73 -41.40 29.39
N THR A 123 -12.36 -40.27 29.70
CA THR A 123 -13.37 -40.18 30.76
C THR A 123 -14.74 -40.48 30.17
N VAL A 124 -15.37 -41.58 30.57
CA VAL A 124 -16.63 -42.03 29.98
C VAL A 124 -17.81 -41.23 30.53
N LEU A 125 -18.54 -40.57 29.64
CA LEU A 125 -19.68 -39.73 30.00
C LEU A 125 -20.99 -40.52 29.86
N LEU A 126 -21.21 -41.18 28.72
CA LEU A 126 -22.42 -41.97 28.45
C LEU A 126 -22.06 -43.31 27.81
N GLN A 127 -22.55 -44.39 28.40
CA GLN A 127 -22.25 -45.76 28.04
C GLN A 127 -23.53 -46.59 27.95
N GLN A 128 -23.64 -47.45 26.93
CA GLN A 128 -24.69 -48.46 26.85
C GLN A 128 -24.19 -49.84 27.33
N GLU A 129 -24.97 -50.49 28.19
CA GLU A 129 -24.66 -51.80 28.77
C GLU A 129 -24.68 -52.95 27.74
N GLY A 130 -24.42 -54.18 28.18
CA GLY A 130 -24.56 -55.39 27.35
C GLY A 130 -23.72 -55.36 26.08
N SER A 131 -24.34 -55.47 24.90
CA SER A 131 -23.66 -55.38 23.59
C SER A 131 -23.42 -53.93 23.11
N GLY A 132 -23.89 -52.93 23.87
CA GLY A 132 -23.72 -51.51 23.57
C GLY A 132 -22.27 -51.03 23.65
N ARG A 133 -22.03 -49.74 23.41
CA ARG A 133 -20.68 -49.14 23.41
C ARG A 133 -20.71 -47.78 24.11
N SER A 134 -19.55 -47.17 24.30
CA SER A 134 -19.45 -45.80 24.80
C SER A 134 -20.01 -44.84 23.74
N ILE A 135 -21.12 -44.19 24.08
CA ILE A 135 -21.83 -43.26 23.20
C ILE A 135 -21.12 -41.90 23.23
N LEU A 136 -20.73 -41.44 24.42
CA LEU A 136 -19.95 -40.20 24.60
C LEU A 136 -18.86 -40.38 25.65
N TYR A 137 -17.68 -39.85 25.38
CA TYR A 137 -16.57 -39.73 26.31
C TYR A 137 -15.83 -38.41 26.09
N TYR A 138 -15.03 -38.02 27.09
CA TYR A 138 -14.08 -36.91 27.03
C TYR A 138 -12.67 -37.46 26.82
N ALA A 139 -12.04 -37.12 25.69
CA ALA A 139 -10.80 -37.72 25.21
C ALA A 139 -9.56 -37.28 26.04
N PRO A 140 -8.48 -38.08 26.11
CA PRO A 140 -7.27 -37.70 26.83
C PRO A 140 -6.57 -36.47 26.25
N SER A 141 -5.72 -35.82 27.05
CA SER A 141 -5.12 -34.53 26.70
C SER A 141 -4.18 -34.60 25.49
N ASN A 142 -3.51 -35.74 25.28
CA ASN A 142 -2.71 -35.98 24.05
C ASN A 142 -3.55 -36.17 22.77
N LYS A 143 -4.88 -36.17 22.89
CA LYS A 143 -5.86 -36.13 21.79
C LYS A 143 -6.63 -34.82 21.73
N GLY A 144 -6.20 -33.83 22.51
CA GLY A 144 -6.68 -32.45 22.46
C GLY A 144 -7.91 -32.18 23.32
N ASP A 145 -8.19 -33.00 24.35
CA ASP A 145 -9.27 -32.76 25.32
C ASP A 145 -10.63 -32.52 24.62
N LYS A 146 -11.00 -33.39 23.68
CA LYS A 146 -12.20 -33.23 22.84
C LYS A 146 -13.33 -34.16 23.26
N LEU A 147 -14.55 -33.86 22.81
CA LEU A 147 -15.64 -34.82 22.83
C LEU A 147 -15.31 -36.00 21.92
N GLY A 148 -15.75 -37.22 22.25
CA GLY A 148 -15.58 -38.36 21.38
C GLY A 148 -16.59 -39.47 21.58
N SER A 149 -16.60 -40.42 20.65
CA SER A 149 -17.48 -41.59 20.67
C SER A 149 -16.77 -42.84 20.17
N PHE A 150 -17.18 -44.00 20.70
CA PHE A 150 -16.71 -45.31 20.26
C PHE A 150 -17.84 -46.16 19.67
N VAL A 151 -19.03 -45.59 19.47
CA VAL A 151 -20.21 -46.39 19.08
C VAL A 151 -20.03 -47.12 17.73
N GLY A 152 -19.26 -46.55 16.79
CA GLY A 152 -18.90 -47.20 15.52
C GLY A 152 -17.89 -48.36 15.64
N GLY A 153 -17.24 -48.55 16.80
CA GLY A 153 -16.19 -49.54 17.01
C GLY A 153 -14.77 -49.01 16.78
N SER A 154 -14.64 -47.71 16.54
CA SER A 154 -13.39 -46.95 16.47
C SER A 154 -13.62 -45.60 17.14
N ASN A 155 -12.56 -45.00 17.67
CA ASN A 155 -12.63 -43.66 18.26
C ASN A 155 -12.85 -42.61 17.16
N ILE A 156 -13.81 -41.74 17.37
CA ILE A 156 -14.01 -40.49 16.63
C ILE A 156 -14.01 -39.32 17.63
N TYR A 157 -13.59 -38.14 17.17
CA TYR A 157 -13.39 -36.97 18.02
C TYR A 157 -14.04 -35.74 17.41
N GLY A 158 -14.57 -34.87 18.26
CA GLY A 158 -15.02 -33.54 17.87
C GLY A 158 -13.88 -32.64 17.39
N SER A 159 -14.25 -31.42 17.00
CA SER A 159 -13.31 -30.39 16.56
C SER A 159 -12.82 -29.56 17.73
N GLU A 160 -13.74 -29.13 18.59
CA GLU A 160 -13.49 -28.22 19.71
C GLU A 160 -12.95 -28.92 20.97
N PRO A 161 -11.94 -28.34 21.65
CA PRO A 161 -11.52 -28.79 22.97
C PRO A 161 -12.51 -28.35 24.06
N LEU A 162 -12.66 -29.16 25.11
CA LEU A 162 -13.48 -28.88 26.28
C LEU A 162 -12.58 -28.61 27.48
N ALA A 163 -12.65 -27.42 28.07
CA ALA A 163 -11.91 -27.09 29.29
C ALA A 163 -12.56 -27.71 30.55
N GLN A 164 -11.74 -28.20 31.48
CA GLN A 164 -12.24 -28.67 32.78
C GLN A 164 -12.68 -27.50 33.69
N GLY A 165 -13.70 -27.75 34.51
CA GLY A 165 -14.30 -26.81 35.45
C GLY A 165 -15.42 -25.96 34.85
N GLU A 166 -15.65 -26.05 33.54
CA GLU A 166 -16.70 -25.31 32.82
C GLU A 166 -17.94 -26.18 32.58
N TRP A 167 -19.10 -25.53 32.45
CA TRP A 167 -20.35 -26.19 32.06
C TRP A 167 -20.48 -26.29 30.53
N TYR A 168 -20.85 -27.47 30.05
CA TYR A 168 -21.20 -27.69 28.65
C TYR A 168 -22.54 -28.38 28.52
N ASN A 169 -23.36 -27.94 27.57
CA ASN A 169 -24.42 -28.78 27.02
C ASN A 169 -23.81 -29.63 25.91
N LEU A 170 -23.78 -30.95 26.11
CA LEU A 170 -23.27 -31.90 25.13
C LEU A 170 -24.44 -32.64 24.51
N THR A 171 -24.54 -32.55 23.19
CA THR A 171 -25.60 -33.23 22.44
C THR A 171 -25.00 -34.13 21.35
N ILE A 172 -25.51 -35.34 21.25
CA ILE A 172 -25.17 -36.30 20.19
C ILE A 172 -26.43 -36.67 19.41
N VAL A 173 -26.39 -36.54 18.08
CA VAL A 173 -27.47 -36.95 17.18
C VAL A 173 -26.99 -38.13 16.36
N SER A 174 -27.77 -39.21 16.34
CA SER A 174 -27.48 -40.43 15.60
C SER A 174 -28.50 -40.64 14.49
N ARG A 175 -28.00 -40.64 13.26
CA ARG A 175 -28.80 -40.83 12.04
C ARG A 175 -28.59 -42.26 11.54
N LYS A 176 -29.50 -43.15 11.91
CA LYS A 176 -29.42 -44.59 11.65
C LYS A 176 -29.20 -44.90 10.17
N ASP A 177 -30.04 -44.33 9.30
CA ASP A 177 -30.04 -44.68 7.88
C ASP A 177 -28.82 -44.13 7.13
N LYS A 178 -28.30 -42.98 7.58
CA LYS A 178 -27.05 -42.41 7.06
C LYS A 178 -25.79 -43.01 7.70
N LYS A 179 -25.94 -43.69 8.84
CA LYS A 179 -24.84 -44.14 9.70
C LYS A 179 -23.93 -42.98 10.08
N GLU A 180 -24.53 -41.87 10.49
CA GLU A 180 -23.83 -40.66 10.88
C GLU A 180 -24.07 -40.34 12.34
N ILE A 181 -23.10 -39.66 12.94
CA ILE A 181 -23.21 -39.05 14.26
C ILE A 181 -22.80 -37.60 14.15
N ASP A 182 -23.61 -36.73 14.72
CA ASP A 182 -23.29 -35.32 14.89
C ASP A 182 -22.98 -35.05 16.37
N PHE A 183 -21.90 -34.31 16.62
CA PHE A 183 -21.59 -33.74 17.92
C PHE A 183 -22.02 -32.28 17.96
N TYR A 184 -22.63 -31.88 19.06
CA TYR A 184 -23.00 -30.50 19.36
C TYR A 184 -22.46 -30.12 20.72
N ILE A 185 -21.93 -28.91 20.82
CA ILE A 185 -21.43 -28.32 22.06
C ILE A 185 -22.14 -26.98 22.22
N ASN A 186 -22.78 -26.77 23.36
CA ASN A 186 -23.48 -25.53 23.71
C ASN A 186 -24.49 -25.08 22.65
N GLY A 187 -25.25 -26.03 22.10
CA GLY A 187 -26.30 -25.74 21.12
C GLY A 187 -25.83 -25.59 19.67
N GLU A 188 -24.53 -25.66 19.38
CA GLU A 188 -23.96 -25.51 18.04
C GLU A 188 -23.36 -26.83 17.53
N LEU A 189 -23.44 -27.09 16.23
CA LEU A 189 -22.85 -28.27 15.59
C LEU A 189 -21.31 -28.14 15.61
N ASP A 190 -20.64 -29.10 16.24
CA ASP A 190 -19.18 -29.20 16.30
C ASP A 190 -18.62 -30.02 15.13
N SER A 191 -19.21 -31.20 14.85
CA SER A 191 -18.72 -32.10 13.80
C SER A 191 -19.71 -33.20 13.42
N THR A 192 -19.61 -33.69 12.18
CA THR A 192 -20.36 -34.85 11.66
C THR A 192 -19.41 -35.97 11.26
N HIS A 193 -19.71 -37.20 11.68
CA HIS A 193 -18.88 -38.38 11.44
C HIS A 193 -19.68 -39.53 10.86
N SER A 194 -19.22 -40.10 9.75
CA SER A 194 -19.72 -41.39 9.27
C SER A 194 -19.16 -42.54 10.10
N ILE A 195 -20.00 -43.53 10.40
CA ILE A 195 -19.62 -44.73 11.14
C ILE A 195 -19.98 -46.02 10.38
N GLY A 196 -19.33 -47.13 10.71
CA GLY A 196 -19.55 -48.41 10.02
C GLY A 196 -20.91 -49.06 10.35
N THR A 197 -21.15 -49.34 11.63
CA THR A 197 -22.39 -49.92 12.15
C THR A 197 -22.67 -49.45 13.57
N PHE A 198 -23.95 -49.18 13.85
CA PHE A 198 -24.41 -49.00 15.23
C PHE A 198 -24.51 -50.35 15.95
N PRO A 199 -24.17 -50.43 17.23
CA PRO A 199 -24.37 -51.63 18.02
C PRO A 199 -25.88 -51.87 18.18
N ASN A 200 -26.32 -53.08 17.87
CA ASN A 200 -27.69 -53.49 18.17
C ASN A 200 -27.78 -53.87 19.65
N SER A 201 -28.13 -52.88 20.47
CA SER A 201 -28.35 -53.03 21.90
C SER A 201 -29.54 -52.17 22.32
N ASN A 202 -30.40 -52.76 23.15
CA ASN A 202 -31.46 -52.05 23.87
C ASN A 202 -31.23 -52.21 25.38
N ASP A 203 -29.97 -52.40 25.80
CA ASP A 203 -29.60 -52.54 27.20
C ASP A 203 -29.68 -51.17 27.91
N PRO A 204 -29.77 -51.15 29.25
CA PRO A 204 -29.75 -49.91 30.03
C PRO A 204 -28.56 -49.01 29.69
N LEU A 205 -28.74 -47.70 29.88
CA LEU A 205 -27.66 -46.73 29.79
C LEU A 205 -27.06 -46.51 31.17
N ARG A 206 -25.79 -46.16 31.20
CA ARG A 206 -25.13 -45.59 32.36
C ARG A 206 -24.44 -44.28 32.02
N ILE A 207 -24.59 -43.29 32.89
CA ILE A 207 -23.90 -42.01 32.78
C ILE A 207 -22.83 -41.93 33.87
N GLY A 208 -21.60 -41.64 33.47
CA GLY A 208 -20.49 -41.35 34.38
C GLY A 208 -19.46 -42.45 34.62
N ASP A 209 -19.64 -43.64 34.04
CA ASP A 209 -18.66 -44.73 34.20
C ASP A 209 -18.74 -45.71 33.01
N HIS A 210 -17.68 -46.47 32.82
CA HIS A 210 -17.62 -47.51 31.79
C HIS A 210 -18.21 -48.83 32.33
N LYS A 211 -18.81 -49.64 31.44
CA LYS A 211 -19.39 -50.95 31.81
C LYS A 211 -18.37 -52.00 32.23
N GLY A 212 -17.14 -51.85 31.75
CA GLY A 212 -15.96 -52.62 32.14
C GLY A 212 -14.95 -51.73 32.85
N ASN A 213 -13.72 -52.22 33.02
CA ASN A 213 -12.68 -51.48 33.75
C ASN A 213 -11.79 -50.58 32.84
N ASP A 214 -12.29 -50.17 31.68
CA ASP A 214 -11.58 -49.38 30.65
C ASP A 214 -11.96 -47.90 30.77
N GLY A 215 -10.97 -46.99 30.71
CA GLY A 215 -11.18 -45.56 30.91
C GLY A 215 -11.38 -45.12 32.37
N TYR A 216 -11.53 -43.80 32.52
CA TYR A 216 -11.83 -43.14 33.79
C TYR A 216 -13.34 -42.93 33.98
N ALA A 217 -13.79 -43.01 35.23
CA ALA A 217 -15.12 -42.60 35.62
C ALA A 217 -15.17 -41.07 35.77
N LEU A 218 -16.32 -40.47 35.48
CA LEU A 218 -16.53 -39.03 35.55
C LEU A 218 -16.46 -38.56 37.01
N ASN A 219 -15.51 -37.67 37.30
CA ASN A 219 -15.59 -36.75 38.42
C ASN A 219 -16.17 -35.43 37.91
N GLY A 220 -17.40 -35.11 38.31
CA GLY A 220 -18.13 -34.00 37.71
C GLY A 220 -19.60 -33.97 38.09
N ILE A 221 -20.31 -32.95 37.63
CA ILE A 221 -21.75 -32.78 37.83
C ILE A 221 -22.43 -32.98 36.49
N ILE A 222 -23.50 -33.78 36.45
CA ILE A 222 -24.41 -33.88 35.30
C ILE A 222 -25.76 -33.27 35.65
N ASP A 223 -26.43 -32.71 34.66
CA ASP A 223 -27.75 -32.10 34.82
C ASP A 223 -28.57 -32.20 33.51
N GLU A 224 -29.90 -32.01 33.62
CA GLU A 224 -30.80 -31.82 32.47
C GLU A 224 -30.66 -32.89 31.36
N VAL A 225 -30.77 -34.17 31.73
CA VAL A 225 -30.57 -35.30 30.80
C VAL A 225 -31.82 -35.54 29.96
N LEU A 226 -31.72 -35.38 28.65
CA LEU A 226 -32.79 -35.51 27.67
C LEU A 226 -32.46 -36.60 26.64
N ILE A 227 -33.41 -37.49 26.35
CA ILE A 227 -33.27 -38.54 25.33
C ILE A 227 -34.48 -38.55 24.40
N TYR A 228 -34.22 -38.49 23.10
CA TYR A 228 -35.22 -38.49 22.03
C TYR A 228 -35.10 -39.69 21.11
N GLY A 229 -36.23 -40.21 20.63
CA GLY A 229 -36.32 -41.24 19.59
C GLY A 229 -36.33 -40.71 18.16
N ARG A 230 -35.67 -39.57 17.91
CA ARG A 230 -35.56 -38.92 16.60
C ARG A 230 -34.33 -38.02 16.56
N ASN A 231 -34.02 -37.52 15.37
CA ASN A 231 -33.08 -36.42 15.18
C ASN A 231 -33.75 -35.11 15.59
N LEU A 232 -33.09 -34.34 16.45
CA LEU A 232 -33.44 -32.92 16.64
C LEU A 232 -32.77 -32.07 15.56
N SER A 233 -33.41 -30.97 15.20
CA SER A 233 -32.82 -29.92 14.35
C SER A 233 -31.87 -29.01 15.12
N ASP A 234 -30.98 -28.31 14.41
CA ASP A 234 -30.03 -27.35 14.98
C ASP A 234 -30.74 -26.33 15.90
N ASN A 235 -31.90 -25.82 15.48
CA ASN A 235 -32.70 -24.87 16.27
C ASN A 235 -33.26 -25.53 17.54
N GLU A 236 -33.75 -26.76 17.46
CA GLU A 236 -34.25 -27.48 18.65
C GLU A 236 -33.13 -27.73 19.67
N ILE A 237 -31.92 -28.05 19.20
CA ILE A 237 -30.75 -28.26 20.06
C ILE A 237 -30.28 -26.94 20.67
N SER A 238 -30.26 -25.85 19.88
CA SER A 238 -29.97 -24.50 20.37
C SER A 238 -30.98 -24.05 21.42
N ASN A 239 -32.27 -24.34 21.23
CA ASN A 239 -33.31 -24.03 22.20
C ASN A 239 -33.11 -24.78 23.54
N ILE A 240 -32.72 -26.06 23.48
CA ILE A 240 -32.39 -26.86 24.69
C ILE A 240 -31.22 -26.24 25.47
N TYR A 241 -30.20 -25.75 24.77
CA TYR A 241 -29.09 -25.03 25.40
C TYR A 241 -29.58 -23.74 26.07
N TYR A 242 -30.27 -22.87 25.31
CA TYR A 242 -30.63 -21.55 25.81
C TYR A 242 -31.67 -21.56 26.94
N GLU A 243 -32.51 -22.59 27.03
CA GLU A 243 -33.45 -22.80 28.14
C GLU A 243 -32.77 -22.63 29.51
N ASN A 244 -31.59 -23.23 29.66
CA ASN A 244 -30.87 -23.35 30.92
C ASN A 244 -29.65 -22.41 31.04
N THR A 245 -29.57 -21.37 30.18
CA THR A 245 -28.50 -20.35 30.21
C THR A 245 -29.01 -19.00 30.69
N THR A 246 -28.11 -18.01 30.84
CA THR A 246 -28.50 -16.64 31.21
C THR A 246 -28.94 -15.82 29.99
N ILE A 247 -29.76 -14.80 30.22
CA ILE A 247 -30.18 -13.87 29.16
C ILE A 247 -28.98 -13.11 28.56
N GLU A 248 -27.95 -12.85 29.35
CA GLU A 248 -26.71 -12.20 28.91
C GLU A 248 -25.94 -13.07 27.90
N SER A 249 -25.89 -14.39 28.10
CA SER A 249 -25.26 -15.32 27.14
C SER A 249 -26.00 -15.32 25.80
N LEU A 250 -27.33 -15.25 25.84
CA LEU A 250 -28.17 -15.11 24.65
C LEU A 250 -27.91 -13.77 23.94
N LYS A 251 -27.93 -12.64 24.67
CA LYS A 251 -27.67 -11.31 24.12
C LYS A 251 -26.29 -11.23 23.45
N SER A 252 -25.25 -11.77 24.09
CA SER A 252 -23.91 -11.83 23.51
C SER A 252 -23.85 -12.63 22.21
N LYS A 253 -24.57 -13.77 22.11
CA LYS A 253 -24.68 -14.50 20.84
C LYS A 253 -25.40 -13.68 19.77
N LEU A 254 -26.48 -12.99 20.14
CA LEU A 254 -27.23 -12.14 19.22
C LEU A 254 -26.38 -10.98 18.70
N GLU A 255 -25.58 -10.34 19.56
CA GLU A 255 -24.63 -9.28 19.18
C GLU A 255 -23.62 -9.78 18.15
N ASN A 256 -23.03 -10.97 18.37
CA ASN A 256 -22.09 -11.57 17.42
C ASN A 256 -22.74 -11.85 16.05
N LEU A 257 -23.93 -12.47 16.05
CA LEU A 257 -24.68 -12.72 14.80
C LEU A 257 -25.12 -11.44 14.12
N LEU A 258 -25.44 -10.39 14.89
CA LEU A 258 -25.81 -9.09 14.36
C LEU A 258 -24.62 -8.41 13.67
N SER A 259 -23.41 -8.54 14.23
CA SER A 259 -22.18 -8.07 13.57
C SER A 259 -21.95 -8.80 12.25
N GLU A 260 -22.00 -10.14 12.26
CA GLU A 260 -21.88 -10.98 11.07
C GLU A 260 -22.93 -10.61 10.00
N ALA A 261 -24.18 -10.40 10.40
CA ALA A 261 -25.26 -10.02 9.50
C ALA A 261 -25.03 -8.66 8.82
N LYS A 262 -24.47 -7.67 9.55
CA LYS A 262 -24.17 -6.33 9.01
C LYS A 262 -23.02 -6.35 8.02
N GLU A 263 -21.95 -7.08 8.33
CA GLU A 263 -20.83 -7.32 7.43
C GLU A 263 -21.31 -8.02 6.15
N LEU A 264 -22.06 -9.11 6.32
CA LEU A 264 -22.60 -9.89 5.20
C LEU A 264 -23.61 -9.09 4.36
N ARG A 265 -24.42 -8.22 4.97
CA ARG A 265 -25.31 -7.31 4.22
C ARG A 265 -24.52 -6.38 3.32
N THR A 266 -23.43 -5.81 3.83
CA THR A 266 -22.55 -4.91 3.08
C THR A 266 -21.96 -5.65 1.89
N LEU A 267 -21.48 -6.87 2.11
CA LEU A 267 -20.98 -7.78 1.08
C LEU A 267 -22.04 -8.12 0.02
N ALA A 268 -23.22 -8.53 0.46
CA ALA A 268 -24.26 -9.07 -0.41
C ALA A 268 -25.03 -8.00 -1.19
N ASN A 269 -24.78 -6.72 -0.93
CA ASN A 269 -25.52 -5.62 -1.50
C ASN A 269 -25.46 -5.62 -3.04
N GLY A 270 -26.62 -5.70 -3.69
CA GLY A 270 -26.74 -5.80 -5.16
C GLY A 270 -26.40 -7.17 -5.75
N ILE A 271 -26.00 -8.14 -4.94
CA ILE A 271 -25.83 -9.55 -5.34
C ILE A 271 -27.11 -10.33 -5.06
N ILE A 272 -27.62 -10.24 -3.83
CA ILE A 272 -28.81 -11.01 -3.43
C ILE A 272 -30.11 -10.40 -3.96
N GLU A 273 -31.12 -11.25 -4.18
CA GLU A 273 -32.46 -10.83 -4.58
C GLU A 273 -33.08 -9.84 -3.58
N SER A 274 -33.84 -8.86 -4.08
CA SER A 274 -34.41 -7.77 -3.26
C SER A 274 -35.22 -8.28 -2.06
N SER A 275 -35.93 -9.40 -2.19
CA SER A 275 -36.70 -10.01 -1.10
C SER A 275 -35.82 -10.60 0.00
N LEU A 276 -34.64 -11.13 -0.33
CA LEU A 276 -33.70 -11.65 0.67
C LEU A 276 -32.98 -10.50 1.39
N ASN A 277 -32.64 -9.44 0.66
CA ASN A 277 -32.08 -8.23 1.25
C ASN A 277 -33.05 -7.58 2.24
N GLU A 278 -34.33 -7.39 1.87
CA GLU A 278 -35.34 -6.80 2.75
C GLU A 278 -35.56 -7.63 4.03
N ARG A 279 -35.48 -8.97 3.95
CA ARG A 279 -35.55 -9.84 5.12
C ARG A 279 -34.36 -9.65 6.06
N LEU A 280 -33.14 -9.59 5.52
CA LEU A 280 -31.92 -9.34 6.28
C LEU A 280 -31.97 -7.97 6.98
N GLU A 281 -32.35 -6.93 6.25
CA GLU A 281 -32.49 -5.58 6.78
C GLU A 281 -33.48 -5.51 7.93
N ASN A 282 -34.67 -6.10 7.75
CA ASN A 282 -35.69 -6.10 8.78
C ASN A 282 -35.25 -6.86 10.04
N GLU A 283 -34.57 -8.00 9.90
CA GLU A 283 -34.12 -8.77 11.06
C GLU A 283 -32.96 -8.09 11.81
N ILE A 284 -32.05 -7.41 11.10
CA ILE A 284 -31.01 -6.57 11.72
C ILE A 284 -31.67 -5.51 12.61
N VAL A 285 -32.63 -4.77 12.08
CA VAL A 285 -33.34 -3.70 12.82
C VAL A 285 -34.08 -4.25 14.03
N LEU A 286 -34.77 -5.38 13.89
CA LEU A 286 -35.49 -6.00 15.00
C LEU A 286 -34.55 -6.53 16.10
N SER A 287 -33.39 -7.02 15.71
CA SER A 287 -32.36 -7.51 16.64
C SER A 287 -31.67 -6.36 17.39
N GLU A 288 -31.37 -5.25 16.70
CA GLU A 288 -30.89 -4.01 17.33
C GLU A 288 -31.88 -3.50 18.37
N GLN A 289 -33.17 -3.41 18.00
CA GLN A 289 -34.22 -2.99 18.92
C GLN A 289 -34.36 -3.89 20.13
N PHE A 290 -34.16 -5.21 19.97
CA PHE A 290 -34.18 -6.14 21.11
C PHE A 290 -33.05 -5.85 22.10
N LEU A 291 -31.84 -5.59 21.61
CA LEU A 291 -30.67 -5.27 22.42
C LEU A 291 -30.78 -3.88 23.08
N GLU A 292 -31.14 -2.85 22.33
CA GLU A 292 -31.25 -1.46 22.82
C GLU A 292 -32.31 -1.30 23.91
N ASN A 293 -33.43 -2.01 23.81
CA ASN A 293 -34.52 -1.93 24.79
C ASN A 293 -34.25 -2.72 26.07
N ASN A 294 -33.08 -3.38 26.21
CA ASN A 294 -32.78 -4.31 27.30
C ASN A 294 -33.89 -5.34 27.52
N ASN A 295 -34.45 -5.89 26.43
CA ASN A 295 -35.52 -6.87 26.52
C ASN A 295 -34.98 -8.19 27.11
N ASP A 296 -35.64 -8.71 28.14
CA ASP A 296 -35.26 -9.96 28.83
C ASP A 296 -36.15 -11.16 28.45
N ASN A 297 -36.98 -11.01 27.43
CA ASN A 297 -37.77 -12.10 26.88
C ASN A 297 -36.85 -13.08 26.11
N LYS A 298 -36.48 -14.18 26.77
CA LYS A 298 -35.64 -15.23 26.18
C LYS A 298 -36.22 -15.83 24.91
N GLU A 299 -37.55 -16.03 24.82
CA GLU A 299 -38.20 -16.60 23.64
C GLU A 299 -38.03 -15.66 22.43
N GLU A 300 -38.26 -14.36 22.63
CA GLU A 300 -38.08 -13.37 21.58
C GLU A 300 -36.63 -13.28 21.12
N GLY A 301 -35.66 -13.21 22.05
CA GLY A 301 -34.24 -13.16 21.71
C GLY A 301 -33.78 -14.41 20.95
N LEU A 302 -34.28 -15.59 21.34
CA LEU A 302 -33.96 -16.85 20.67
C LEU A 302 -34.55 -16.91 19.25
N ASN A 303 -35.76 -16.36 19.06
CA ASN A 303 -36.33 -16.20 17.72
C ASN A 303 -35.46 -15.29 16.83
N ARG A 304 -34.89 -14.19 17.38
CA ARG A 304 -33.94 -13.32 16.65
C ARG A 304 -32.69 -14.08 16.22
N ILE A 305 -32.08 -14.83 17.15
CA ILE A 305 -30.90 -15.66 16.87
C ILE A 305 -31.18 -16.65 15.73
N ASN A 306 -32.29 -17.38 15.83
CA ASN A 306 -32.66 -18.39 14.84
C ASN A 306 -32.95 -17.77 13.46
N ASN A 307 -33.63 -16.62 13.43
CA ASN A 307 -33.90 -15.89 12.18
C ASN A 307 -32.60 -15.38 11.53
N LEU A 308 -31.72 -14.74 12.30
CA LEU A 308 -30.45 -14.25 11.77
C LEU A 308 -29.59 -15.40 11.24
N LYS A 309 -29.41 -16.49 12.00
CA LYS A 309 -28.69 -17.68 11.53
C LYS A 309 -29.23 -18.20 10.20
N GLN A 310 -30.55 -18.28 10.08
CA GLN A 310 -31.17 -18.76 8.84
C GLN A 310 -30.93 -17.79 7.68
N ILE A 311 -31.14 -16.48 7.88
CA ILE A 311 -30.96 -15.48 6.82
C ILE A 311 -29.49 -15.42 6.40
N ILE A 312 -28.55 -15.38 7.33
CA ILE A 312 -27.10 -15.42 7.06
C ILE A 312 -26.75 -16.62 6.20
N LYS A 313 -27.25 -17.82 6.56
CA LYS A 313 -27.03 -19.04 5.78
C LYS A 313 -27.60 -18.96 4.37
N GLU A 314 -28.79 -18.39 4.20
CA GLU A 314 -29.42 -18.19 2.89
C GLU A 314 -28.62 -17.19 2.04
N VAL A 315 -28.19 -16.07 2.62
CA VAL A 315 -27.39 -15.04 1.95
C VAL A 315 -26.03 -15.59 1.53
N ASN A 316 -25.31 -16.24 2.44
CA ASN A 316 -24.02 -16.87 2.12
C ASN A 316 -24.15 -17.89 1.00
N LYS A 317 -25.19 -18.73 1.04
CA LYS A 317 -25.45 -19.69 -0.03
C LYS A 317 -25.65 -18.99 -1.38
N PHE A 318 -26.48 -17.94 -1.41
CA PHE A 318 -26.77 -17.20 -2.63
C PHE A 318 -25.52 -16.50 -3.18
N VAL A 319 -24.78 -15.80 -2.33
CA VAL A 319 -23.51 -15.13 -2.68
C VAL A 319 -22.52 -16.14 -3.25
N ASN A 320 -22.36 -17.31 -2.62
CA ASN A 320 -21.49 -18.37 -3.11
C ASN A 320 -21.95 -18.95 -4.46
N GLU A 321 -23.26 -19.08 -4.69
CA GLU A 321 -23.81 -19.56 -5.97
C GLU A 321 -23.63 -18.54 -7.11
N GLU A 322 -23.77 -17.24 -6.81
CA GLU A 322 -23.61 -16.15 -7.77
C GLU A 322 -22.17 -15.84 -8.12
N LEU A 323 -21.30 -15.76 -7.11
CA LEU A 323 -19.88 -15.47 -7.31
C LEU A 323 -19.11 -16.70 -7.82
N LYS A 324 -19.51 -17.92 -7.43
CA LYS A 324 -18.77 -19.16 -7.73
C LYS A 324 -17.28 -19.01 -7.38
N ASP A 325 -16.39 -19.37 -8.32
CA ASP A 325 -14.93 -19.26 -8.22
C ASP A 325 -14.40 -17.85 -8.58
N LYS A 326 -15.26 -16.83 -8.71
CA LYS A 326 -14.86 -15.46 -9.05
C LYS A 326 -14.47 -14.65 -7.82
N VAL A 327 -13.49 -13.78 -7.97
CA VAL A 327 -13.15 -12.74 -6.99
C VAL A 327 -14.11 -11.56 -7.17
N LEU A 328 -14.74 -11.10 -6.09
CA LEU A 328 -15.56 -9.90 -6.10
C LEU A 328 -14.74 -8.71 -5.60
N ILE A 329 -14.68 -7.64 -6.41
CA ILE A 329 -14.17 -6.34 -6.02
C ILE A 329 -15.37 -5.41 -5.84
N SER A 330 -15.57 -4.93 -4.61
CA SER A 330 -16.72 -4.08 -4.24
C SER A 330 -16.27 -2.74 -3.70
N SER A 331 -16.92 -1.66 -4.11
CA SER A 331 -16.63 -0.28 -3.66
C SER A 331 -17.89 0.59 -3.66
N ASP A 332 -17.83 1.82 -3.13
CA ASP A 332 -18.87 2.85 -3.22
C ASP A 332 -18.27 4.15 -3.77
N ILE A 333 -18.87 4.70 -4.83
CA ILE A 333 -18.38 5.90 -5.51
C ILE A 333 -18.29 7.14 -4.59
N ASN A 334 -18.99 7.13 -3.46
CA ASN A 334 -19.02 8.20 -2.49
C ASN A 334 -18.02 8.01 -1.34
N ASN A 335 -17.49 6.80 -1.15
CA ASN A 335 -16.51 6.50 -0.10
C ASN A 335 -15.10 6.74 -0.63
N VAL A 336 -14.73 8.01 -0.79
CA VAL A 336 -13.36 8.39 -1.10
C VAL A 336 -12.48 8.17 0.13
N PHE A 337 -11.55 7.22 0.05
CA PHE A 337 -10.56 6.96 1.08
C PHE A 337 -9.58 8.13 1.19
N ARG A 338 -9.05 8.57 0.04
CA ARG A 338 -8.13 9.70 -0.05
C ARG A 338 -8.05 10.30 -1.44
N THR A 339 -7.37 11.43 -1.54
CA THR A 339 -6.88 11.97 -2.80
C THR A 339 -5.38 11.67 -2.93
N VAL A 340 -4.95 11.28 -4.13
CA VAL A 340 -3.54 11.05 -4.49
C VAL A 340 -3.13 12.02 -5.58
N ASP A 341 -1.87 12.47 -5.51
CA ASP A 341 -1.22 13.23 -6.57
C ASP A 341 -0.46 12.26 -7.50
N LYS A 342 -0.20 12.67 -8.74
CA LYS A 342 0.66 11.90 -9.66
C LYS A 342 2.05 11.65 -9.07
N ALA A 343 2.55 12.53 -8.20
CA ALA A 343 3.81 12.36 -7.47
C ALA A 343 3.86 11.04 -6.67
N LEU A 344 2.73 10.38 -6.41
CA LEU A 344 2.71 9.03 -5.85
C LEU A 344 3.50 8.00 -6.68
N TYR A 345 3.63 8.21 -7.98
CA TYR A 345 4.22 7.24 -8.92
C TYR A 345 5.51 7.79 -9.55
N GLY A 346 6.54 7.88 -8.72
CA GLY A 346 7.81 8.51 -9.07
C GLY A 346 9.01 7.58 -9.17
N ALA A 347 10.17 8.19 -9.43
CA ALA A 347 11.43 7.47 -9.56
C ALA A 347 12.61 8.26 -8.96
N ASN A 348 13.55 7.52 -8.37
CA ASN A 348 14.78 8.10 -7.82
C ASN A 348 15.86 8.20 -8.92
N HIS A 349 16.37 9.41 -9.16
CA HIS A 349 17.43 9.70 -10.12
C HIS A 349 18.66 10.33 -9.44
N ARG A 350 19.80 10.26 -10.12
CA ARG A 350 21.11 10.61 -9.55
C ARG A 350 21.99 11.32 -10.56
N TYR A 351 22.93 12.14 -10.08
CA TYR A 351 23.86 12.89 -10.94
C TYR A 351 25.03 12.05 -11.48
N HIS A 352 25.36 10.93 -10.81
CA HIS A 352 26.54 10.12 -11.08
C HIS A 352 26.59 9.57 -12.52
N ASN A 353 27.79 9.49 -13.10
CA ASN A 353 28.13 9.16 -14.48
C ASN A 353 27.25 9.86 -15.51
N ASP A 354 27.18 11.20 -15.47
CA ASP A 354 26.33 12.01 -16.36
C ASP A 354 24.86 11.53 -16.33
N GLY A 355 24.32 11.37 -15.13
CA GLY A 355 22.98 10.80 -14.93
C GLY A 355 22.87 9.35 -15.40
N TYR A 356 23.87 8.51 -15.11
CA TYR A 356 24.00 7.13 -15.57
C TYR A 356 23.91 6.98 -17.10
N GLY A 357 24.46 7.97 -17.78
CA GLY A 357 24.47 8.09 -19.23
C GLY A 357 23.19 8.63 -19.84
N SER A 358 22.18 9.02 -19.04
CA SER A 358 20.98 9.70 -19.55
C SER A 358 21.28 11.11 -20.06
N TYR A 359 22.33 11.75 -19.55
CA TYR A 359 22.78 13.06 -20.00
C TYR A 359 23.92 12.92 -21.00
N ASP A 360 23.87 13.70 -22.07
CA ASP A 360 24.92 13.85 -23.07
C ASP A 360 25.79 15.04 -22.66
N SER A 361 26.93 14.75 -22.01
CA SER A 361 27.86 15.77 -21.52
C SER A 361 28.61 16.50 -22.64
N ASP A 362 28.65 15.98 -23.87
CA ASP A 362 29.25 16.65 -25.02
C ASP A 362 28.31 17.71 -25.61
N ASN A 363 27.00 17.44 -25.61
CA ASN A 363 25.98 18.32 -26.20
C ASN A 363 25.10 19.04 -25.16
N LEU A 364 25.30 18.76 -23.87
CA LEU A 364 24.62 19.39 -22.73
C LEU A 364 23.10 19.26 -22.79
N LYS A 365 22.61 18.04 -22.97
CA LYS A 365 21.18 17.73 -23.04
C LYS A 365 20.89 16.30 -22.61
N ILE A 366 19.64 16.01 -22.27
CA ILE A 366 19.16 14.63 -22.10
C ILE A 366 19.22 13.90 -23.46
N LYS A 367 19.60 12.62 -23.45
CA LYS A 367 19.61 11.78 -24.65
C LYS A 367 18.19 11.47 -25.09
N GLU A 368 17.93 11.67 -26.37
CA GLU A 368 16.59 11.53 -26.97
C GLU A 368 16.00 10.12 -26.76
N GLU A 369 16.84 9.08 -26.79
CA GLU A 369 16.38 7.70 -26.58
C GLU A 369 15.95 7.44 -25.13
N PHE A 370 16.57 8.10 -24.16
CA PHE A 370 16.14 8.05 -22.76
C PHE A 370 14.86 8.87 -22.56
N ASP A 371 14.80 10.06 -23.18
CA ASP A 371 13.68 10.99 -23.09
C ASP A 371 12.36 10.34 -23.56
N VAL A 372 12.38 9.63 -24.68
CA VAL A 372 11.22 8.88 -25.21
C VAL A 372 10.70 7.84 -24.20
N LEU A 373 11.60 7.13 -23.50
CA LEU A 373 11.22 6.13 -22.51
C LEU A 373 10.67 6.78 -21.24
N TYR A 374 11.21 7.94 -20.87
CA TYR A 374 10.69 8.74 -19.77
C TYR A 374 9.26 9.21 -20.07
N ASP A 375 9.02 9.77 -21.26
CA ASP A 375 7.70 10.23 -21.71
C ASP A 375 6.68 9.07 -21.78
N GLU A 376 7.12 7.88 -22.18
CA GLU A 376 6.27 6.68 -22.20
C GLU A 376 5.75 6.32 -20.80
N SER A 377 6.59 6.42 -19.77
CA SER A 377 6.26 6.12 -18.37
C SER A 377 5.59 7.28 -17.62
N SER A 378 5.80 8.52 -18.08
CA SER A 378 5.17 9.74 -17.56
C SER A 378 5.27 9.89 -16.03
N PHE A 379 6.48 9.73 -15.46
CA PHE A 379 6.68 9.70 -14.01
C PHE A 379 6.12 10.95 -13.31
N GLY A 380 5.40 10.76 -12.21
CA GLY A 380 4.78 11.87 -11.51
C GLY A 380 5.74 12.67 -10.63
N SER A 381 6.88 12.10 -10.25
CA SER A 381 7.95 12.78 -9.51
C SER A 381 9.34 12.27 -9.87
N ILE A 382 10.35 13.12 -9.66
CA ILE A 382 11.78 12.80 -9.71
C ILE A 382 12.42 13.19 -8.39
N ARG A 383 12.98 12.22 -7.68
CA ARG A 383 13.88 12.46 -6.56
C ARG A 383 15.32 12.62 -7.04
N TYR A 384 15.99 13.68 -6.57
CA TYR A 384 17.33 14.05 -7.01
C TYR A 384 18.09 14.83 -5.92
N PRO A 385 19.44 14.77 -5.82
CA PRO A 385 20.40 13.92 -6.54
C PRO A 385 20.42 12.46 -6.07
N GLY A 386 19.54 12.06 -5.16
CA GLY A 386 19.19 10.68 -4.86
C GLY A 386 20.28 9.81 -4.21
N GLY A 387 19.88 8.96 -3.26
CA GLY A 387 20.74 7.92 -2.68
C GLY A 387 22.00 8.46 -1.99
N LYS A 388 23.01 7.59 -1.87
CA LYS A 388 24.25 7.88 -1.14
C LYS A 388 25.01 9.10 -1.66
N VAL A 389 24.96 9.37 -2.97
CA VAL A 389 25.71 10.48 -3.59
C VAL A 389 25.18 11.86 -3.18
N ALA A 390 23.90 11.95 -2.78
CA ALA A 390 23.31 13.20 -2.32
C ALA A 390 23.97 13.76 -1.05
N ASN A 391 24.49 12.88 -0.19
CA ASN A 391 25.01 13.25 1.12
C ASN A 391 26.26 14.11 1.11
N LEU A 392 26.97 14.23 -0.02
CA LEU A 392 28.08 15.18 -0.18
C LEU A 392 27.97 15.98 -1.49
N PHE A 393 26.79 15.97 -2.13
CA PHE A 393 26.51 16.75 -3.32
C PHE A 393 26.48 18.25 -2.97
N ASN A 394 27.38 19.03 -3.55
CA ASN A 394 27.38 20.48 -3.37
C ASN A 394 26.66 21.15 -4.54
N TRP A 395 25.44 21.61 -4.30
CA TRP A 395 24.58 22.17 -5.34
C TRP A 395 25.18 23.44 -5.98
N LYS A 396 25.88 24.28 -5.20
CA LYS A 396 26.54 25.50 -5.70
C LYS A 396 27.66 25.19 -6.71
N ARG A 397 28.26 24.00 -6.64
CA ARG A 397 29.25 23.54 -7.63
C ARG A 397 28.63 23.02 -8.92
N SER A 398 27.32 22.83 -8.94
CA SER A 398 26.57 22.19 -10.02
C SER A 398 25.70 23.15 -10.84
N ILE A 399 25.73 24.45 -10.53
CA ILE A 399 24.94 25.49 -11.21
C ILE A 399 25.85 26.46 -11.97
N GLY A 400 25.27 27.27 -12.86
CA GLY A 400 25.99 28.26 -13.64
C GLY A 400 26.79 27.67 -14.81
N ASP A 401 27.70 28.48 -15.37
CA ASP A 401 28.52 28.12 -16.53
C ASP A 401 29.35 26.87 -16.21
N ILE A 402 29.23 25.85 -17.06
CA ILE A 402 29.95 24.58 -16.92
C ILE A 402 31.46 24.78 -16.82
N SER A 403 32.04 25.79 -17.48
CA SER A 403 33.47 26.08 -17.38
C SER A 403 33.92 26.61 -16.01
N GLU A 404 32.98 27.04 -15.17
CA GLU A 404 33.21 27.53 -13.81
C GLU A 404 32.80 26.52 -12.72
N ARG A 405 32.11 25.42 -13.09
CA ARG A 405 31.72 24.35 -12.18
C ARG A 405 32.94 23.61 -11.64
N LYS A 406 32.76 22.98 -10.47
CA LYS A 406 33.77 22.17 -9.78
C LYS A 406 33.25 20.76 -9.53
N HIS A 407 34.15 19.82 -9.29
CA HIS A 407 33.78 18.47 -8.89
C HIS A 407 33.09 18.49 -7.52
N THR A 408 32.12 17.61 -7.41
CA THR A 408 31.46 17.27 -6.14
C THR A 408 32.06 15.98 -5.58
N ILE A 409 31.97 15.82 -4.26
CA ILE A 409 32.42 14.61 -3.58
C ILE A 409 31.35 13.52 -3.75
N HIS A 410 31.77 12.28 -4.03
CA HIS A 410 30.91 11.14 -4.40
C HIS A 410 29.90 10.65 -3.32
N GLY A 411 29.85 11.23 -2.12
CA GLY A 411 29.05 10.70 -1.00
C GLY A 411 29.64 9.44 -0.35
N ASP A 412 30.39 8.62 -1.07
CA ASP A 412 31.41 7.72 -0.51
C ASP A 412 32.78 8.42 -0.61
N PRO A 413 33.32 8.99 0.49
CA PRO A 413 34.48 9.89 0.41
C PRO A 413 35.77 9.26 -0.14
N GLU A 414 35.85 7.94 -0.23
CA GLU A 414 37.02 7.23 -0.77
C GLU A 414 36.91 6.94 -2.29
N GLN A 415 35.79 7.29 -2.92
CA GLN A 415 35.60 7.21 -4.38
C GLN A 415 36.05 8.50 -5.09
N GLU A 416 36.33 8.39 -6.39
CA GLU A 416 36.72 9.54 -7.23
C GLU A 416 35.63 10.63 -7.17
N PRO A 417 36.03 11.90 -6.99
CA PRO A 417 35.13 13.03 -7.17
C PRO A 417 34.60 13.10 -8.60
N GLU A 418 33.47 13.76 -8.76
CA GLU A 418 32.75 13.75 -10.01
C GLU A 418 32.32 15.12 -10.46
N PHE A 419 32.44 15.35 -11.75
CA PHE A 419 32.04 16.60 -12.36
C PHE A 419 30.53 16.60 -12.66
N PRO A 420 29.75 17.56 -12.14
CA PRO A 420 28.30 17.57 -12.27
C PRO A 420 27.85 18.19 -13.60
N TYR A 421 28.05 17.47 -14.72
CA TYR A 421 27.50 17.87 -16.02
C TYR A 421 25.97 17.91 -16.00
N PHE A 422 25.37 16.91 -15.35
CA PHE A 422 23.97 16.91 -14.96
C PHE A 422 23.88 17.44 -13.51
N GLY A 423 23.64 18.74 -13.36
CA GLY A 423 23.61 19.45 -12.08
C GLY A 423 22.19 19.75 -11.58
N LEU A 424 22.07 20.69 -10.64
CA LEU A 424 20.76 21.07 -10.09
C LEU A 424 19.83 21.66 -11.15
N ASP A 425 20.32 22.62 -11.95
CA ASP A 425 19.50 23.29 -12.97
C ASP A 425 19.03 22.33 -14.05
N GLU A 426 19.92 21.43 -14.51
CA GLU A 426 19.56 20.44 -15.53
C GLU A 426 18.47 19.49 -15.03
N ALA A 427 18.55 19.03 -13.78
CA ALA A 427 17.56 18.12 -13.20
C ALA A 427 16.22 18.81 -12.91
N ALA A 428 16.24 20.03 -12.36
CA ALA A 428 15.04 20.78 -12.04
C ALA A 428 14.26 21.19 -13.31
N ARG A 429 14.97 21.67 -14.34
CA ARG A 429 14.35 21.97 -15.65
C ARG A 429 13.78 20.74 -16.32
N TYR A 430 14.45 19.61 -16.21
CA TYR A 430 13.94 18.36 -16.76
C TYR A 430 12.65 17.91 -16.04
N ALA A 431 12.60 18.01 -14.71
CA ALA A 431 11.38 17.74 -13.97
C ALA A 431 10.23 18.68 -14.37
N GLU A 432 10.50 19.99 -14.52
CA GLU A 432 9.54 20.98 -14.99
C GLU A 432 9.01 20.67 -16.41
N ASP A 433 9.90 20.40 -17.38
CA ASP A 433 9.56 20.05 -18.76
C ASP A 433 8.66 18.80 -18.82
N LYS A 434 8.97 17.80 -17.99
CA LYS A 434 8.21 16.56 -17.90
C LYS A 434 6.98 16.63 -17.02
N ASN A 435 6.73 17.79 -16.41
CA ASN A 435 5.64 17.99 -15.47
C ASN A 435 5.69 16.93 -14.35
N SER A 436 6.88 16.69 -13.82
CA SER A 436 7.14 15.80 -12.69
C SER A 436 7.45 16.64 -11.46
N GLU A 437 6.88 16.28 -10.31
CA GLU A 437 7.23 16.93 -9.05
C GLU A 437 8.72 16.71 -8.76
N PHE A 438 9.47 17.79 -8.55
CA PHE A 438 10.88 17.71 -8.21
C PHE A 438 11.03 17.55 -6.69
N ILE A 439 11.69 16.48 -6.27
CA ILE A 439 11.96 16.19 -4.85
C ILE A 439 13.46 16.31 -4.63
N TYR A 440 13.87 17.19 -3.72
CA TYR A 440 15.28 17.48 -3.52
C TYR A 440 15.87 16.86 -2.24
N VAL A 441 16.99 16.15 -2.39
CA VAL A 441 17.74 15.57 -1.27
C VAL A 441 18.95 16.45 -0.94
N TYR A 442 18.91 17.14 0.18
CA TYR A 442 19.97 18.06 0.57
C TYR A 442 21.11 17.36 1.33
N ASN A 443 22.33 17.85 1.09
CA ASN A 443 23.57 17.35 1.67
C ASN A 443 23.73 17.75 3.15
N MET A 444 23.38 16.83 4.06
CA MET A 444 23.70 16.97 5.48
C MET A 444 25.10 16.45 5.86
N GLY A 445 25.86 15.87 4.92
CA GLY A 445 27.16 15.29 5.20
C GLY A 445 28.19 16.36 5.55
N ASN A 446 28.17 17.49 4.86
CA ASN A 446 29.01 18.64 5.19
C ASN A 446 28.35 20.02 5.02
N GLY A 447 27.08 20.09 4.58
CA GLY A 447 26.32 21.34 4.50
C GLY A 447 26.03 22.01 5.86
N SER A 448 25.41 23.19 5.79
CA SER A 448 24.89 23.94 6.95
C SER A 448 23.45 24.39 6.71
N LYS A 449 22.75 24.83 7.75
CA LYS A 449 21.37 25.32 7.63
C LYS A 449 21.25 26.57 6.76
N GLU A 450 22.27 27.44 6.76
CA GLU A 450 22.30 28.63 5.91
C GLU A 450 22.44 28.25 4.43
N ASP A 451 23.26 27.24 4.11
CA ASP A 451 23.40 26.74 2.75
C ASP A 451 22.11 26.05 2.25
N ALA A 452 21.36 25.39 3.15
CA ALA A 452 20.05 24.84 2.82
C ALA A 452 19.00 25.93 2.60
N ALA A 453 19.03 27.01 3.38
CA ALA A 453 18.15 28.16 3.19
C ALA A 453 18.46 28.89 1.86
N ASP A 454 19.73 29.06 1.52
CA ASP A 454 20.19 29.58 0.23
C ASP A 454 19.64 28.73 -0.94
N LEU A 455 19.62 27.40 -0.80
CA LEU A 455 19.07 26.51 -1.80
C LEU A 455 17.56 26.72 -1.98
N VAL A 456 16.80 26.86 -0.87
CA VAL A 456 15.36 27.12 -0.96
C VAL A 456 15.12 28.48 -1.62
N GLU A 457 15.93 29.49 -1.31
CA GLU A 457 15.86 30.80 -1.99
C GLU A 457 16.13 30.65 -3.50
N TYR A 458 17.19 29.92 -3.87
CA TYR A 458 17.52 29.63 -5.26
C TYR A 458 16.38 28.92 -5.99
N LEU A 459 15.68 27.97 -5.35
CA LEU A 459 14.66 27.15 -6.00
C LEU A 459 13.29 27.84 -6.05
N ASN A 460 12.92 28.60 -5.02
CA ASN A 460 11.51 28.97 -4.79
C ASN A 460 11.23 30.48 -4.72
N CYS A 461 12.23 31.32 -4.45
CA CYS A 461 11.97 32.76 -4.30
C CYS A 461 11.88 33.49 -5.64
N GLU A 462 11.06 34.53 -5.67
CA GLU A 462 10.98 35.45 -6.80
C GLU A 462 12.22 36.36 -6.84
N VAL A 463 12.62 36.77 -8.05
CA VAL A 463 13.79 37.65 -8.22
C VAL A 463 13.60 38.95 -7.44
N GLY A 464 14.56 39.24 -6.55
CA GLY A 464 14.59 40.45 -5.72
C GLY A 464 13.96 40.31 -4.33
N GLU A 465 13.43 39.14 -3.94
CA GLU A 465 12.96 38.90 -2.58
C GLU A 465 14.11 38.82 -1.56
N ASN A 466 15.19 38.10 -1.90
CA ASN A 466 16.41 37.87 -1.10
C ASN A 466 16.14 37.81 0.43
N PRO A 467 15.27 36.89 0.89
CA PRO A 467 14.89 36.78 2.30
C PRO A 467 16.07 36.48 3.23
N ASN A 468 17.15 35.85 2.74
CA ASN A 468 18.34 35.57 3.53
C ASN A 468 19.30 36.78 3.66
N GLY A 469 19.09 37.83 2.85
CA GLY A 469 19.85 39.09 2.88
C GLY A 469 21.30 39.00 2.43
N GLY A 470 21.70 37.85 1.85
CA GLY A 470 23.04 37.55 1.38
C GLY A 470 23.19 37.74 -0.13
N ILE A 471 23.83 36.75 -0.79
CA ILE A 471 23.73 36.60 -2.24
C ILE A 471 22.25 36.43 -2.58
N ASP A 472 21.74 37.22 -3.51
CA ASP A 472 20.37 37.07 -4.02
C ASP A 472 20.34 35.82 -4.91
N TRP A 473 19.96 34.68 -4.34
CA TRP A 473 20.04 33.40 -5.03
C TRP A 473 18.97 33.26 -6.11
N ALA A 474 17.85 33.96 -5.98
CA ALA A 474 16.85 34.07 -7.04
C ALA A 474 17.44 34.83 -8.26
N GLN A 475 18.22 35.90 -8.04
CA GLN A 475 18.95 36.57 -9.11
C GLN A 475 20.02 35.67 -9.73
N VAL A 476 20.74 34.86 -8.94
CA VAL A 476 21.70 33.87 -9.47
C VAL A 476 20.99 32.84 -10.36
N ARG A 477 19.82 32.33 -9.95
CA ARG A 477 18.99 31.42 -10.78
C ARG A 477 18.60 32.09 -12.11
N ALA A 478 18.17 33.34 -12.05
CA ALA A 478 17.82 34.12 -13.23
C ALA A 478 19.01 34.32 -14.17
N ASP A 479 20.19 34.64 -13.62
CA ASP A 479 21.44 34.79 -14.38
C ASP A 479 21.91 33.47 -15.00
N ASN A 480 21.61 32.34 -14.34
CA ASN A 480 21.81 30.98 -14.87
C ASN A 480 20.77 30.59 -15.95
N GLY A 481 19.84 31.49 -16.29
CA GLY A 481 18.90 31.33 -17.40
C GLY A 481 17.51 30.84 -17.01
N HIS A 482 17.15 30.84 -15.72
CA HIS A 482 15.79 30.48 -15.28
C HIS A 482 15.26 31.51 -14.26
N PRO A 483 14.55 32.57 -14.71
CA PRO A 483 14.12 33.65 -13.82
C PRO A 483 12.97 33.28 -12.90
N GLU A 484 12.05 32.40 -13.33
CA GLU A 484 10.90 32.00 -12.54
C GLU A 484 11.31 31.01 -11.43
N PRO A 485 10.59 30.95 -10.30
CA PRO A 485 10.81 29.88 -9.32
C PRO A 485 10.54 28.48 -9.91
N TYR A 486 11.35 27.48 -9.54
CA TYR A 486 11.08 26.07 -9.85
C TYR A 486 9.91 25.50 -9.02
N GLY A 487 9.58 26.11 -7.88
CA GLY A 487 8.42 25.73 -7.07
C GLY A 487 8.55 24.37 -6.37
N VAL A 488 9.75 24.03 -5.90
CA VAL A 488 10.06 22.74 -5.27
C VAL A 488 9.38 22.67 -3.90
N THR A 489 8.47 21.69 -3.70
CA THR A 489 7.70 21.61 -2.45
C THR A 489 8.18 20.53 -1.48
N HIS A 490 9.06 19.61 -1.89
CA HIS A 490 9.48 18.46 -1.09
C HIS A 490 11.01 18.40 -0.92
N PHE A 491 11.47 18.41 0.34
CA PHE A 491 12.89 18.36 0.70
C PHE A 491 13.18 17.22 1.67
N GLU A 492 14.24 16.46 1.38
CA GLU A 492 14.78 15.40 2.23
C GLU A 492 16.11 15.83 2.85
N MET A 493 16.24 15.64 4.16
CA MET A 493 17.43 16.05 4.92
C MET A 493 18.42 14.91 5.01
N GLY A 494 19.35 14.87 4.05
CA GLY A 494 20.32 13.80 3.87
C GLY A 494 19.71 12.54 3.24
N ASN A 495 20.47 11.46 3.25
CA ASN A 495 20.07 10.12 2.79
C ASN A 495 20.61 9.05 3.74
N GLU A 496 19.73 8.20 4.27
CA GLU A 496 20.08 7.02 5.08
C GLU A 496 21.09 7.27 6.22
N PHE A 497 20.96 8.41 6.92
CA PHE A 497 21.90 8.84 7.97
C PHE A 497 21.98 7.86 9.16
N GLN A 498 21.04 6.92 9.27
CA GLN A 498 21.07 5.82 10.23
C GLN A 498 22.17 4.78 9.96
N LEU A 499 22.59 4.63 8.70
CA LEU A 499 23.61 3.65 8.30
C LEU A 499 25.01 4.17 8.64
N GLU A 500 25.89 3.32 9.16
CA GLU A 500 27.23 3.74 9.64
C GLU A 500 28.08 4.31 8.49
N GLU A 501 28.01 3.69 7.32
CA GLU A 501 28.70 4.10 6.09
C GLU A 501 28.21 5.44 5.51
N GLN A 502 27.09 5.97 6.01
CA GLN A 502 26.46 7.24 5.60
C GLN A 502 26.24 8.19 6.80
N GLY A 503 26.89 7.93 7.95
CA GLY A 503 26.74 8.77 9.14
C GLY A 503 27.65 10.01 9.18
N TYR A 504 28.65 10.11 8.32
CA TYR A 504 29.60 11.24 8.20
C TYR A 504 30.08 11.79 9.55
N TRP A 505 29.72 13.03 9.89
CA TRP A 505 30.10 13.68 11.14
C TRP A 505 29.44 13.04 12.37
N THR A 506 28.21 12.50 12.23
CA THR A 506 27.49 11.85 13.34
C THR A 506 28.22 10.60 13.84
N ASN A 507 29.01 9.93 13.00
CA ASN A 507 29.82 8.76 13.41
C ASN A 507 30.85 9.07 14.51
N ASN A 508 31.17 10.35 14.73
CA ASN A 508 32.06 10.79 15.81
C ASN A 508 31.32 11.02 17.14
N THR A 509 30.07 10.57 17.26
CA THR A 509 29.20 10.77 18.43
C THR A 509 28.78 9.45 19.06
N GLN A 510 28.39 9.49 20.34
CA GLN A 510 27.87 8.29 21.02
C GLN A 510 26.40 8.02 20.70
N ASP A 511 25.60 9.08 20.55
CA ASP A 511 24.19 9.01 20.17
C ASP A 511 24.02 9.73 18.82
N ARG A 512 24.15 8.94 17.74
CA ARG A 512 24.07 9.42 16.36
C ARG A 512 22.71 10.05 16.04
N LEU A 513 21.63 9.45 16.54
CA LEU A 513 20.27 9.96 16.32
C LEU A 513 20.04 11.27 17.06
N ALA A 514 20.48 11.40 18.32
CA ALA A 514 20.41 12.68 19.03
C ALA A 514 21.18 13.77 18.26
N SER A 515 22.40 13.45 17.83
CA SER A 515 23.25 14.42 17.12
C SER A 515 22.66 14.80 15.77
N TYR A 516 22.09 13.85 15.02
CA TYR A 516 21.37 14.15 13.78
C TYR A 516 20.18 15.07 14.01
N ILE A 517 19.40 14.88 15.09
CA ILE A 517 18.22 15.72 15.38
C ILE A 517 18.63 17.11 15.88
N ASP A 518 19.48 17.16 16.91
CA ASP A 518 19.74 18.34 17.74
C ASP A 518 21.04 19.06 17.37
N GLY A 519 21.88 18.46 16.52
CA GLY A 519 23.21 18.98 16.22
C GLY A 519 24.11 18.93 17.46
N GLY A 520 25.06 19.86 17.50
CA GLY A 520 25.89 20.12 18.67
C GLY A 520 27.39 20.08 18.39
N LEU A 521 28.16 20.16 19.48
CA LEU A 521 29.61 20.20 19.41
C LEU A 521 30.21 18.80 19.23
N ILE A 522 30.87 18.59 18.09
CA ILE A 522 31.45 17.30 17.69
C ILE A 522 32.97 17.36 17.80
N ASN A 523 33.58 16.30 18.34
CA ASN A 523 35.03 16.20 18.47
C ASN A 523 35.60 15.25 17.41
N PHE A 524 36.42 15.79 16.51
CA PHE A 524 37.13 15.03 15.50
C PHE A 524 38.56 14.79 15.97
N THR A 525 38.98 13.52 15.99
CA THR A 525 40.30 13.14 16.50
C THR A 525 41.12 12.48 15.40
N ASN A 526 42.28 13.06 15.10
CA ASN A 526 43.28 12.49 14.19
C ASN A 526 42.70 12.16 12.79
N GLN A 527 41.80 13.02 12.32
CA GLN A 527 41.16 12.92 11.02
C GLN A 527 42.13 13.40 9.94
N TYR A 528 42.14 12.77 8.77
CA TYR A 528 42.90 13.30 7.64
C TYR A 528 42.31 14.64 7.17
N VAL A 529 43.19 15.55 6.80
CA VAL A 529 42.79 16.70 5.95
C VAL A 529 42.40 16.20 4.57
N VAL A 530 41.79 17.06 3.78
CA VAL A 530 41.35 16.77 2.41
C VAL A 530 41.73 17.91 1.46
N GLU A 531 41.30 17.84 0.21
CA GLU A 531 41.34 18.93 -0.75
C GLU A 531 39.91 19.34 -1.11
N GLU A 532 39.73 20.55 -1.65
CA GLU A 532 38.42 21.17 -1.91
C GLU A 532 37.48 20.25 -2.71
N GLU A 533 38.02 19.59 -3.73
CA GLU A 533 37.30 18.71 -4.64
C GLU A 533 37.55 17.23 -4.38
N ASP A 534 38.42 16.83 -3.45
CA ASP A 534 38.79 15.43 -3.24
C ASP A 534 38.94 15.09 -1.75
N TRP A 535 38.10 14.18 -1.25
CA TRP A 535 38.09 13.75 0.14
C TRP A 535 38.83 12.45 0.42
N ARG A 536 39.39 11.80 -0.61
CA ARG A 536 40.02 10.49 -0.48
C ARG A 536 41.33 10.58 0.27
N ILE A 537 41.52 9.68 1.23
CA ILE A 537 42.68 9.75 2.14
C ILE A 537 44.01 9.52 1.40
N ASN A 538 44.00 8.63 0.40
CA ASN A 538 45.24 8.22 -0.27
C ASN A 538 45.79 9.26 -1.24
N THR A 539 44.96 10.19 -1.73
CA THR A 539 45.35 11.28 -2.64
C THR A 539 45.47 12.59 -1.88
N SER A 540 44.38 13.04 -1.25
CA SER A 540 44.27 14.37 -0.64
C SER A 540 44.80 14.43 0.80
N GLY A 541 44.76 13.32 1.54
CA GLY A 541 45.14 13.28 2.97
C GLY A 541 46.63 13.38 3.28
N LYS A 542 47.47 13.43 2.24
CA LYS A 542 48.94 13.49 2.36
C LYS A 542 49.49 14.76 1.74
N SER A 543 50.66 15.18 2.24
CA SER A 543 51.41 16.26 1.61
C SER A 543 51.83 15.90 0.19
N ASN A 544 51.63 16.83 -0.74
CA ASN A 544 52.15 16.72 -2.11
C ASN A 544 53.59 17.25 -2.26
N GLY A 545 54.21 17.73 -1.17
CA GLY A 545 55.57 18.25 -1.16
C GLY A 545 55.79 19.59 -1.88
N ASN A 546 54.72 20.25 -2.34
CA ASN A 546 54.82 21.49 -3.08
C ASN A 546 54.83 22.73 -2.14
N PRO A 547 55.55 23.81 -2.52
CA PRO A 547 55.41 25.12 -1.88
C PRO A 547 53.97 25.62 -1.91
N ASN A 548 53.51 26.27 -0.84
CA ASN A 548 52.15 26.84 -0.73
C ASN A 548 51.03 25.82 -0.96
N GLN A 549 51.25 24.54 -0.62
CA GLN A 549 50.19 23.55 -0.75
C GLN A 549 49.02 23.90 0.19
N GLU A 550 47.82 23.63 -0.29
CA GLU A 550 46.58 23.93 0.40
C GLU A 550 45.86 22.62 0.71
N LYS A 551 45.25 22.55 1.89
CA LYS A 551 44.43 21.44 2.37
C LYS A 551 43.18 22.00 3.02
N GLU A 552 42.21 21.16 3.33
CA GLU A 552 40.94 21.56 3.92
C GLU A 552 40.55 20.63 5.08
N ILE A 553 39.84 21.20 6.06
CA ILE A 553 39.18 20.46 7.13
C ILE A 553 37.77 20.09 6.67
N ARG A 554 37.41 18.79 6.72
CA ARG A 554 36.11 18.29 6.23
C ARG A 554 34.88 18.98 6.83
N TYR A 555 34.96 19.37 8.11
CA TYR A 555 33.84 19.96 8.85
C TYR A 555 34.27 21.28 9.48
N TYR A 556 34.01 22.39 8.79
CA TYR A 556 34.21 23.75 9.27
C TYR A 556 32.85 24.45 9.42
N PRO A 557 32.76 25.59 10.15
CA PRO A 557 33.81 26.20 10.97
C PRO A 557 34.18 25.34 12.20
N ILE A 558 35.40 25.51 12.70
CA ILE A 558 35.84 24.88 13.95
C ILE A 558 35.62 25.82 15.15
N GLU A 559 35.54 25.24 16.34
CA GLU A 559 35.70 25.97 17.59
C GLU A 559 37.13 26.50 17.68
N GLU A 560 37.26 27.80 17.94
CA GLU A 560 38.54 28.46 18.10
C GLU A 560 39.41 27.76 19.16
N ASP A 561 40.72 27.80 18.95
CA ASP A 561 41.74 27.20 19.81
C ASP A 561 41.68 25.67 19.99
N THR A 562 40.82 24.95 19.26
CA THR A 562 40.76 23.48 19.32
C THR A 562 41.63 22.76 18.29
N LEU A 563 42.06 23.46 17.23
CA LEU A 563 42.81 22.86 16.12
C LEU A 563 44.22 22.42 16.51
N VAL A 564 44.47 21.13 16.36
CA VAL A 564 45.80 20.51 16.44
C VAL A 564 46.09 19.86 15.10
N LEU A 565 47.06 20.41 14.36
CA LEU A 565 47.52 19.85 13.09
C LEU A 565 48.82 19.07 13.27
N ARG A 566 48.86 17.87 12.70
CA ARG A 566 50.02 16.99 12.67
C ARG A 566 50.44 16.67 11.24
N VAL A 567 51.72 16.84 10.95
CA VAL A 567 52.37 16.33 9.73
C VAL A 567 53.24 15.15 10.16
N GLY A 568 52.84 13.94 9.76
CA GLY A 568 53.42 12.69 10.25
C GLY A 568 53.19 12.53 11.75
N GLN A 569 54.28 12.51 12.53
CA GLN A 569 54.21 12.43 14.00
C GLN A 569 54.39 13.80 14.70
N GLU A 570 54.64 14.85 13.94
CA GLU A 570 55.00 16.16 14.48
C GLU A 570 53.81 17.11 14.47
N THR A 571 53.64 17.88 15.55
CA THR A 571 52.62 18.93 15.63
C THR A 571 53.15 20.23 15.06
N TRP A 572 52.39 20.87 14.19
CA TRP A 572 52.71 22.15 13.56
C TRP A 572 51.94 23.28 14.24
N THR A 573 52.45 24.51 14.16
CA THR A 573 51.88 25.66 14.89
C THR A 573 51.07 26.57 13.95
N ARG A 574 49.84 26.91 14.34
CA ARG A 574 49.02 27.89 13.60
C ARG A 574 49.62 29.30 13.74
N VAL A 575 49.65 30.04 12.64
CA VAL A 575 49.97 31.48 12.60
C VAL A 575 48.83 32.25 11.95
N ASP A 576 48.70 33.54 12.28
CA ASP A 576 47.67 34.42 11.70
C ASP A 576 47.92 34.69 10.21
N SER A 577 49.19 34.72 9.82
CA SER A 577 49.60 34.84 8.41
C SER A 577 51.00 34.27 8.20
N LEU A 578 51.18 33.47 7.15
CA LEU A 578 52.49 32.93 6.76
C LEU A 578 53.50 34.04 6.42
N GLU A 579 53.05 35.19 5.89
CA GLU A 579 53.92 36.33 5.53
C GLU A 579 54.77 36.84 6.71
N ASN A 580 54.24 36.71 7.92
CA ASN A 580 54.89 37.15 9.16
C ASN A 580 55.86 36.10 9.74
N SER A 581 55.99 34.94 9.11
CA SER A 581 56.85 33.85 9.56
C SER A 581 58.24 33.92 8.92
N ASP A 582 59.28 33.54 9.66
CA ASP A 582 60.68 33.47 9.17
C ASP A 582 61.15 32.00 9.04
N GLY A 583 60.26 31.14 8.52
CA GLY A 583 60.46 29.67 8.41
C GLY A 583 59.91 28.89 9.62
N GLY A 584 60.06 27.57 9.59
CA GLY A 584 59.63 26.66 10.66
C GLY A 584 58.30 25.95 10.38
N LYS A 585 57.96 24.98 11.24
CA LYS A 585 56.78 24.10 11.11
C LYS A 585 55.48 24.84 11.49
N VAL A 586 55.06 25.74 10.61
CA VAL A 586 53.89 26.61 10.78
C VAL A 586 52.88 26.45 9.64
N PHE A 587 51.62 26.78 9.91
CA PHE A 587 50.54 26.80 8.92
C PHE A 587 49.56 27.94 9.20
N GLU A 588 48.85 28.39 8.18
CA GLU A 588 47.75 29.36 8.29
C GLU A 588 46.42 28.61 8.12
N TYR A 589 45.37 29.04 8.83
CA TYR A 589 44.04 28.44 8.77
C TYR A 589 42.94 29.50 8.71
N ASP A 590 42.09 29.39 7.68
CA ASP A 590 40.90 30.19 7.46
C ASP A 590 39.65 29.41 7.90
N ASN A 591 38.98 29.92 8.93
CA ASN A 591 37.81 29.27 9.53
C ASN A 591 36.55 29.39 8.67
N SER A 592 36.49 30.37 7.76
CA SER A 592 35.32 30.60 6.90
C SER A 592 35.25 29.61 5.73
N THR A 593 36.40 29.08 5.32
CA THR A 593 36.54 28.15 4.20
C THR A 593 37.07 26.78 4.62
N GLY A 594 37.50 26.61 5.87
CA GLY A 594 38.14 25.38 6.34
C GLY A 594 39.56 25.16 5.81
N LYS A 595 40.12 26.15 5.10
CA LYS A 595 41.37 26.04 4.34
C LYS A 595 42.61 26.15 5.23
N ILE A 596 43.57 25.27 4.99
CA ILE A 596 44.90 25.21 5.59
C ILE A 596 45.94 25.51 4.51
N THR A 597 46.79 26.50 4.75
CA THR A 597 47.90 26.85 3.85
C THR A 597 49.24 26.58 4.53
N PHE A 598 50.14 25.90 3.82
CA PHE A 598 51.51 25.62 4.28
C PHE A 598 52.53 26.56 3.63
N GLY A 599 53.72 26.67 4.22
CA GLY A 599 54.76 27.59 3.75
C GLY A 599 55.36 27.21 2.38
N ASP A 600 56.12 28.16 1.83
CA ASP A 600 56.84 28.04 0.55
C ASP A 600 58.31 27.60 0.72
N GLY A 601 58.74 27.31 1.95
CA GLY A 601 60.14 27.04 2.31
C GLY A 601 60.94 28.27 2.74
N VAL A 602 60.35 29.47 2.64
CA VAL A 602 60.88 30.75 3.16
C VAL A 602 59.99 31.26 4.29
N LYS A 603 58.68 31.30 4.04
CA LYS A 603 57.61 31.76 4.93
C LYS A 603 56.89 30.60 5.61
N GLY A 604 57.69 29.67 6.14
CA GLY A 604 57.23 28.40 6.73
C GLY A 604 57.81 27.20 5.98
N ASP A 605 57.95 26.07 6.67
CA ASP A 605 58.49 24.82 6.12
C ASP A 605 57.48 24.18 5.16
N ILE A 606 57.98 23.50 4.12
CA ILE A 606 57.15 22.68 3.23
C ILE A 606 56.98 21.29 3.86
N PRO A 607 55.75 20.80 4.10
CA PRO A 607 55.53 19.43 4.54
C PRO A 607 56.16 18.42 3.57
N ALA A 608 56.93 17.45 4.08
CA ALA A 608 57.58 16.46 3.22
C ALA A 608 56.55 15.65 2.42
N GLU A 609 56.88 15.36 1.15
CA GLU A 609 56.00 14.63 0.22
C GLU A 609 55.58 13.26 0.79
N ASN A 610 54.34 12.85 0.51
CA ASN A 610 53.74 11.58 0.92
C ASN A 610 53.66 11.35 2.44
N VAL A 611 53.76 12.42 3.24
CA VAL A 611 53.55 12.36 4.69
C VAL A 611 52.08 12.68 5.00
N ASP A 612 51.47 11.86 5.85
CA ASP A 612 50.12 12.07 6.38
C ASP A 612 49.97 13.46 7.00
N ILE A 613 48.88 14.16 6.68
CA ILE A 613 48.47 15.37 7.39
C ILE A 613 47.16 15.08 8.09
N LYS A 614 47.14 15.25 9.42
CA LYS A 614 45.99 14.94 10.27
C LYS A 614 45.66 16.09 11.20
N VAL A 615 44.38 16.26 11.48
CA VAL A 615 43.86 17.28 12.38
C VAL A 615 43.02 16.66 13.49
N SER A 616 43.08 17.26 14.67
CA SER A 616 42.08 17.10 15.72
C SER A 616 41.48 18.47 16.04
N TYR A 617 40.17 18.56 16.17
CA TYR A 617 39.46 19.82 16.40
C TYR A 617 38.04 19.52 16.89
N SER A 618 37.36 20.54 17.38
CA SER A 618 35.93 20.49 17.64
C SER A 618 35.20 21.40 16.66
N SER A 619 34.00 21.02 16.22
CA SER A 619 33.16 21.85 15.34
C SER A 619 31.70 21.67 15.74
N TYR A 620 30.96 22.78 15.82
CA TYR A 620 29.51 22.73 15.98
C TYR A 620 28.86 22.33 14.66
N ARG A 621 27.98 21.33 14.69
CA ARG A 621 27.21 20.88 13.53
C ARG A 621 25.73 21.14 13.75
N ASP A 622 25.06 21.66 12.73
CA ASP A 622 23.61 21.83 12.73
C ASP A 622 22.90 20.46 12.70
N GLY A 623 21.83 20.33 13.48
CA GLY A 623 20.92 19.18 13.45
C GLY A 623 19.71 19.44 12.58
N TYR A 624 18.94 18.40 12.28
CA TYR A 624 17.69 18.45 11.51
C TYR A 624 16.77 19.61 11.92
N VAL A 625 16.63 19.87 13.22
CA VAL A 625 15.76 20.96 13.72
C VAL A 625 16.28 22.33 13.27
N ASP A 626 17.59 22.54 13.28
CA ASP A 626 18.19 23.79 12.82
C ASP A 626 17.94 24.02 11.32
N TYR A 627 18.07 22.98 10.49
CA TYR A 627 17.74 23.04 9.06
C TYR A 627 16.26 23.33 8.83
N TYR A 628 15.39 22.62 9.54
CA TYR A 628 13.94 22.79 9.44
C TYR A 628 13.54 24.24 9.74
N GLU A 629 14.03 24.80 10.84
CA GLU A 629 13.72 26.17 11.23
C GLU A 629 14.26 27.20 10.25
N GLU A 630 15.47 27.03 9.71
CA GLU A 630 16.06 28.01 8.80
C GLU A 630 15.39 27.98 7.42
N MET A 631 15.16 26.80 6.84
CA MET A 631 14.49 26.65 5.55
C MET A 631 13.05 27.18 5.59
N LYS A 632 12.32 26.94 6.68
CA LYS A 632 10.93 27.44 6.86
C LYS A 632 10.81 28.96 6.98
N LYS A 633 11.90 29.68 7.26
CA LYS A 633 11.91 31.16 7.23
C LYS A 633 11.89 31.70 5.80
N ILE A 634 12.45 30.94 4.86
CA ILE A 634 12.51 31.29 3.44
C ILE A 634 11.16 30.98 2.80
N ASP A 635 10.69 29.74 2.96
CA ASP A 635 9.42 29.30 2.43
C ASP A 635 8.71 28.42 3.48
N SER A 636 7.57 28.90 3.99
CA SER A 636 6.82 28.17 5.03
C SER A 636 6.05 26.97 4.49
N ASP A 637 5.81 26.93 3.17
CA ASP A 637 4.87 25.99 2.53
C ASP A 637 5.56 24.67 2.12
N ILE A 638 6.88 24.68 1.92
CA ILE A 638 7.68 23.47 1.64
C ILE A 638 7.49 22.40 2.70
N LYS A 639 7.77 21.15 2.37
CA LYS A 639 7.77 20.01 3.30
C LYS A 639 9.17 19.47 3.48
N ILE A 640 9.59 19.36 4.73
CA ILE A 640 10.94 18.93 5.10
C ILE A 640 10.84 17.60 5.85
N TYR A 641 11.51 16.58 5.32
CA TYR A 641 11.47 15.21 5.81
C TYR A 641 12.83 14.78 6.35
N SER A 642 12.81 14.03 7.44
CA SER A 642 14.03 13.41 7.96
C SER A 642 14.36 12.15 7.17
N SER A 643 15.60 12.04 6.69
CA SER A 643 16.12 10.85 6.02
C SER A 643 16.84 9.88 6.98
N TYR A 644 16.41 9.89 8.25
CA TYR A 644 16.84 8.94 9.26
C TYR A 644 15.70 7.92 9.49
N ASP A 645 15.72 6.83 8.74
CA ASP A 645 14.71 5.76 8.79
C ASP A 645 14.76 5.04 10.15
N SER A 646 13.95 5.54 11.09
CA SER A 646 13.85 4.97 12.44
C SER A 646 12.54 5.34 13.15
N HIS A 647 11.86 4.34 13.71
CA HIS A 647 10.78 4.58 14.68
C HIS A 647 11.23 5.44 15.88
N ASP A 648 12.51 5.36 16.28
CA ASP A 648 13.03 6.15 17.39
C ASP A 648 13.19 7.63 17.03
N PHE A 649 13.37 7.97 15.75
CA PHE A 649 13.30 9.36 15.30
C PHE A 649 11.91 9.93 15.61
N VAL A 650 10.84 9.24 15.19
CA VAL A 650 9.45 9.66 15.45
C VAL A 650 9.19 9.82 16.96
N ARG A 651 9.72 8.91 17.79
CA ARG A 651 9.59 9.00 19.26
C ARG A 651 10.28 10.22 19.86
N ARG A 652 11.48 10.55 19.36
CA ARG A 652 12.29 11.64 19.91
C ARG A 652 11.79 13.01 19.46
N MET A 653 11.26 13.12 18.25
CA MET A 653 10.59 14.34 17.80
C MET A 653 9.31 14.56 18.61
N GLY A 654 8.45 13.53 18.66
CA GLY A 654 7.20 13.58 19.42
C GLY A 654 6.39 14.85 19.12
N THR A 655 5.77 15.42 20.15
CA THR A 655 5.04 16.69 20.06
C THR A 655 5.89 17.92 20.41
N ASN A 656 7.18 17.74 20.70
CA ASN A 656 8.04 18.81 21.24
C ASN A 656 8.88 19.52 20.18
N LYS A 657 9.02 18.92 18.99
CA LYS A 657 9.84 19.42 17.88
C LYS A 657 9.04 19.37 16.58
N GLU A 658 9.24 20.35 15.72
CA GLU A 658 8.59 20.41 14.42
C GLU A 658 9.32 19.55 13.37
N TYR A 659 8.55 18.95 12.48
CA TYR A 659 8.99 18.15 11.34
C TYR A 659 7.78 17.88 10.44
N ASP A 660 7.95 17.74 9.11
CA ASP A 660 6.80 17.43 8.25
C ASP A 660 6.64 15.93 8.00
N GLY A 661 7.66 15.13 8.30
CA GLY A 661 7.57 13.68 8.17
C GLY A 661 8.91 12.96 8.31
N VAL A 662 8.89 11.69 7.95
CA VAL A 662 10.08 10.83 7.94
C VAL A 662 10.10 10.01 6.66
N VAL A 663 11.29 9.82 6.12
CA VAL A 663 11.57 8.94 4.99
C VAL A 663 11.79 7.51 5.50
N ILE A 664 11.25 6.55 4.77
CA ILE A 664 11.49 5.12 4.93
C ILE A 664 11.94 4.52 3.59
N HIS A 665 12.90 3.60 3.64
CA HIS A 665 13.39 2.88 2.46
C HIS A 665 13.02 1.38 2.53
N PRO A 666 11.77 1.00 2.21
CA PRO A 666 11.24 -0.34 2.45
C PRO A 666 11.68 -1.34 1.37
N TYR A 667 12.98 -1.60 1.28
CA TYR A 667 13.55 -2.58 0.34
C TYR A 667 13.21 -4.03 0.70
N SER A 668 13.01 -4.86 -0.33
CA SER A 668 12.64 -6.28 -0.14
C SER A 668 13.63 -7.04 0.73
N GLY A 669 14.91 -6.66 0.72
CA GLY A 669 16.00 -7.51 1.21
C GLY A 669 16.13 -8.80 0.39
N THR A 670 16.99 -9.70 0.85
CA THR A 670 17.37 -10.89 0.06
C THR A 670 16.38 -12.05 0.22
N ILE A 671 15.98 -12.63 -0.92
CA ILE A 671 15.37 -13.96 -1.01
C ILE A 671 16.25 -14.79 -1.92
N ASN A 672 16.53 -16.04 -1.55
CA ASN A 672 17.34 -16.90 -2.41
C ASN A 672 16.58 -17.20 -3.71
N SER A 673 17.11 -16.74 -4.84
CA SER A 673 16.52 -16.91 -6.18
C SER A 673 16.38 -18.36 -6.64
N SER A 674 17.09 -19.30 -5.99
CA SER A 674 16.95 -20.75 -6.23
C SER A 674 15.79 -21.39 -5.45
N ASP A 675 15.08 -20.64 -4.61
CA ASP A 675 13.93 -21.16 -3.88
C ASP A 675 12.77 -21.46 -4.84
N SER A 676 12.21 -22.67 -4.76
CA SER A 676 11.06 -23.08 -5.58
C SER A 676 9.81 -22.22 -5.39
N LYS A 677 9.73 -21.48 -4.27
CA LYS A 677 8.66 -20.54 -3.90
C LYS A 677 9.13 -19.08 -3.96
N TYR A 678 10.23 -18.80 -4.66
CA TYR A 678 10.77 -17.44 -4.79
C TYR A 678 9.71 -16.44 -5.23
N TYR A 679 8.96 -16.76 -6.29
CA TYR A 679 7.91 -15.91 -6.86
C TYR A 679 6.87 -15.51 -5.81
N GLU A 680 6.27 -16.47 -5.10
CA GLU A 680 5.27 -16.16 -4.09
C GLU A 680 5.87 -15.40 -2.89
N LYS A 681 7.09 -15.73 -2.49
CA LYS A 681 7.77 -15.08 -1.35
C LYS A 681 8.16 -13.64 -1.65
N ILE A 682 8.63 -13.34 -2.86
CA ILE A 682 9.03 -11.97 -3.21
C ILE A 682 7.81 -11.07 -3.40
N LEU A 683 6.71 -11.59 -3.93
CA LEU A 683 5.46 -10.83 -4.01
C LEU A 683 4.85 -10.58 -2.62
N TYR A 684 4.88 -11.57 -1.73
CA TYR A 684 4.48 -11.38 -0.33
C TYR A 684 5.39 -10.39 0.40
N ARG A 685 6.67 -10.33 0.02
CA ARG A 685 7.60 -9.32 0.57
C ARG A 685 7.17 -7.89 0.21
N ALA A 686 6.46 -7.66 -0.88
CA ALA A 686 5.88 -6.35 -1.16
C ALA A 686 4.86 -5.96 -0.08
N GLU A 687 3.98 -6.88 0.31
CA GLU A 687 2.97 -6.68 1.37
C GLU A 687 3.64 -6.45 2.73
N GLU A 688 4.68 -7.23 3.06
CA GLU A 688 5.47 -7.01 4.29
C GLU A 688 6.09 -5.59 4.31
N ARG A 689 6.55 -5.09 3.16
CA ARG A 689 7.14 -3.75 3.04
C ARG A 689 6.13 -2.62 3.13
N VAL A 690 4.94 -2.80 2.56
CA VAL A 690 3.81 -1.88 2.75
C VAL A 690 3.39 -1.83 4.22
N ALA A 691 3.33 -2.97 4.90
CA ALA A 691 3.02 -3.04 6.33
C ALA A 691 4.05 -2.31 7.20
N ASP A 692 5.34 -2.36 6.85
CA ASP A 692 6.39 -1.61 7.53
C ASP A 692 6.15 -0.08 7.41
N VAL A 693 5.76 0.42 6.23
CA VAL A 693 5.38 1.84 6.02
C VAL A 693 4.14 2.19 6.85
N LYS A 694 3.11 1.33 6.85
CA LYS A 694 1.89 1.54 7.64
C LYS A 694 2.18 1.64 9.14
N ALA A 695 3.14 0.85 9.64
CA ALA A 695 3.56 0.90 11.03
C ALA A 695 4.12 2.27 11.44
N TYR A 696 4.77 3.00 10.54
CA TYR A 696 5.18 4.39 10.81
C TYR A 696 3.99 5.34 10.92
N GLU A 697 2.99 5.23 10.04
CA GLU A 697 1.77 6.06 10.10
C GLU A 697 1.03 5.82 11.42
N ASP A 698 0.80 4.55 11.76
CA ASP A 698 0.14 4.15 13.01
C ASP A 698 0.94 4.63 14.23
N LEU A 699 2.27 4.60 14.14
CA LEU A 699 3.12 5.10 15.20
C LEU A 699 3.02 6.61 15.37
N MET A 700 3.03 7.38 14.29
CA MET A 700 2.82 8.83 14.34
C MET A 700 1.46 9.16 14.95
N LYS A 701 0.40 8.48 14.53
CA LYS A 701 -0.95 8.61 15.12
C LYS A 701 -0.95 8.30 16.62
N SER A 702 -0.26 7.24 17.03
CA SER A 702 -0.18 6.85 18.45
C SER A 702 0.53 7.86 19.36
N ILE A 703 1.54 8.57 18.82
CA ILE A 703 2.37 9.52 19.58
C ILE A 703 1.77 10.92 19.55
N LEU A 704 1.29 11.37 18.39
CA LEU A 704 0.83 12.74 18.16
C LEU A 704 -0.68 12.92 18.39
N GLY A 705 -1.44 11.83 18.31
CA GLY A 705 -2.89 11.84 18.19
C GLY A 705 -3.36 12.09 16.75
N GLU A 706 -4.63 11.78 16.49
CA GLU A 706 -5.26 11.90 15.16
C GLU A 706 -5.11 13.30 14.55
N GLU A 707 -5.35 14.36 15.33
CA GLU A 707 -5.35 15.72 14.78
C GLU A 707 -3.95 16.17 14.35
N ASN A 708 -2.94 16.00 15.21
CA ASN A 708 -1.58 16.47 14.95
C ASN A 708 -0.82 15.60 13.92
N SER A 709 -1.31 14.38 13.65
CA SER A 709 -0.67 13.46 12.69
C SER A 709 -1.15 13.64 11.25
N LYS A 710 -2.27 14.33 11.00
CA LYS A 710 -2.83 14.55 9.65
C LYS A 710 -1.84 15.17 8.66
N ASP A 711 -1.05 16.12 9.15
CA ASP A 711 -0.09 16.87 8.33
C ASP A 711 1.28 16.20 8.29
N LYS A 712 1.51 15.14 9.08
CA LYS A 712 2.78 14.40 9.06
C LYS A 712 2.76 13.33 7.98
N LYS A 713 3.87 13.19 7.27
CA LYS A 713 4.00 12.26 6.15
C LYS A 713 4.99 11.13 6.44
N VAL A 714 4.69 9.97 5.88
CA VAL A 714 5.63 8.85 5.79
C VAL A 714 6.02 8.75 4.34
N VAL A 715 7.24 9.16 4.03
CA VAL A 715 7.74 9.30 2.67
C VAL A 715 8.41 8.01 2.23
N VAL A 716 8.07 7.49 1.06
CA VAL A 716 8.71 6.31 0.48
C VAL A 716 9.61 6.76 -0.67
N SER A 717 10.79 7.29 -0.35
CA SER A 717 11.65 7.91 -1.37
C SER A 717 12.62 6.92 -2.05
N GLU A 718 12.70 5.69 -1.54
CA GLU A 718 13.36 4.58 -2.21
C GLU A 718 12.69 3.23 -1.88
N TYR A 719 12.26 2.48 -2.89
CA TYR A 719 11.80 1.10 -2.71
C TYR A 719 12.15 0.19 -3.88
N GLY A 720 12.07 -1.13 -3.65
CA GLY A 720 12.28 -2.12 -4.69
C GLY A 720 12.87 -3.46 -4.22
N MET A 721 13.20 -4.30 -5.20
CA MET A 721 13.89 -5.57 -4.98
C MET A 721 15.38 -5.34 -4.73
N PHE A 722 15.87 -5.70 -3.54
CA PHE A 722 17.21 -5.35 -3.07
C PHE A 722 18.06 -6.59 -2.74
N ARG A 723 19.37 -6.53 -3.05
CA ARG A 723 20.34 -7.64 -2.86
C ARG A 723 19.90 -8.95 -3.50
N ASP A 724 19.49 -8.86 -4.77
CA ASP A 724 19.17 -9.98 -5.62
C ASP A 724 19.77 -9.70 -7.01
N ASP A 725 20.62 -10.61 -7.48
CA ASP A 725 21.31 -10.52 -8.77
C ASP A 725 20.76 -11.48 -9.83
N SER A 726 19.62 -12.10 -9.53
CA SER A 726 18.95 -12.99 -10.46
C SER A 726 18.28 -12.22 -11.59
N ARG A 727 17.93 -12.94 -12.65
CA ARG A 727 17.13 -12.37 -13.75
C ARG A 727 15.77 -11.81 -13.30
N PHE A 728 15.27 -12.19 -12.12
CA PHE A 728 13.93 -11.80 -11.67
C PHE A 728 13.82 -10.30 -11.35
N VAL A 729 14.92 -9.63 -10.98
CA VAL A 729 14.90 -8.19 -10.68
C VAL A 729 14.68 -7.30 -11.92
N LYS A 730 14.85 -7.84 -13.13
CA LYS A 730 14.62 -7.15 -14.41
C LYS A 730 13.39 -7.66 -15.15
N SER A 731 12.68 -8.62 -14.55
CA SER A 731 11.61 -9.34 -15.23
C SER A 731 10.23 -8.87 -14.79
N GLN A 732 9.21 -9.50 -15.36
CA GLN A 732 7.82 -9.31 -14.97
C GLN A 732 7.56 -9.57 -13.47
N VAL A 733 8.41 -10.34 -12.76
CA VAL A 733 8.33 -10.46 -11.29
C VAL A 733 8.50 -9.11 -10.62
N ASN A 734 9.51 -8.31 -11.02
CA ASN A 734 9.73 -6.98 -10.45
C ASN A 734 8.62 -5.99 -10.85
N ALA A 735 8.03 -6.15 -12.03
CA ALA A 735 6.84 -5.40 -12.42
C ALA A 735 5.66 -5.65 -11.47
N ILE A 736 5.33 -6.93 -11.20
CA ILE A 736 4.24 -7.30 -10.29
C ILE A 736 4.55 -6.86 -8.86
N TYR A 737 5.79 -7.03 -8.40
CA TYR A 737 6.25 -6.52 -7.10
C TYR A 737 6.01 -5.01 -6.98
N THR A 738 6.45 -4.26 -7.99
CA THR A 738 6.32 -2.80 -8.04
C THR A 738 4.86 -2.36 -8.04
N ALA A 739 4.01 -3.01 -8.84
CA ALA A 739 2.58 -2.71 -8.88
C ALA A 739 1.89 -2.97 -7.53
N LYS A 740 2.19 -4.10 -6.87
CA LYS A 740 1.67 -4.39 -5.52
C LYS A 740 2.13 -3.37 -4.49
N SER A 741 3.41 -2.96 -4.54
CA SER A 741 3.92 -1.90 -3.66
C SER A 741 3.20 -0.57 -3.88
N LEU A 742 3.01 -0.13 -5.14
CA LEU A 742 2.34 1.13 -5.44
C LEU A 742 0.86 1.13 -5.01
N ILE A 743 0.14 0.03 -5.21
CA ILE A 743 -1.23 -0.13 -4.69
C ILE A 743 -1.22 0.00 -3.16
N GLY A 744 -0.37 -0.77 -2.47
CA GLY A 744 -0.30 -0.72 -1.02
C GLY A 744 0.13 0.64 -0.46
N PHE A 745 0.97 1.40 -1.16
CA PHE A 745 1.31 2.77 -0.75
C PHE A 745 0.17 3.76 -1.00
N ALA A 746 -0.64 3.56 -2.04
CA ALA A 746 -1.86 4.32 -2.24
C ALA A 746 -2.84 4.13 -1.06
N ASP A 747 -2.86 2.95 -0.45
CA ASP A 747 -3.69 2.61 0.72
C ASP A 747 -3.19 3.19 2.06
N ILE A 748 -2.10 3.96 2.05
CA ILE A 748 -1.55 4.62 3.25
C ILE A 748 -1.68 6.13 3.14
N SER A 749 -2.66 6.71 3.82
CA SER A 749 -3.06 8.13 3.72
C SER A 749 -1.92 9.14 3.89
N SER A 750 -0.89 8.79 4.67
CA SER A 750 0.26 9.67 4.93
C SER A 750 1.35 9.64 3.86
N VAL A 751 1.30 8.76 2.85
CA VAL A 751 2.34 8.65 1.81
C VAL A 751 2.10 9.69 0.71
N PRO A 752 2.93 10.73 0.55
CA PRO A 752 2.72 11.77 -0.45
C PRO A 752 3.26 11.36 -1.82
N TYR A 753 4.42 10.68 -1.84
CA TYR A 753 5.07 10.15 -3.02
C TYR A 753 5.74 8.79 -2.72
N ALA A 754 5.92 7.99 -3.77
CA ALA A 754 6.68 6.75 -3.72
C ALA A 754 7.65 6.67 -4.91
N ASP A 755 8.94 6.79 -4.65
CA ASP A 755 9.98 6.82 -5.69
C ASP A 755 10.68 5.47 -5.81
N LYS A 756 10.53 4.83 -6.97
CA LYS A 756 11.17 3.54 -7.23
C LYS A 756 12.67 3.74 -7.41
N HIS A 757 13.47 3.02 -6.61
CA HIS A 757 14.92 3.00 -6.79
C HIS A 757 15.30 1.97 -7.87
N CYS A 758 15.90 2.37 -8.99
CA CYS A 758 16.13 3.73 -9.47
C CYS A 758 15.55 3.92 -10.87
N LEU A 759 15.42 5.17 -11.31
CA LEU A 759 14.97 5.52 -12.64
C LEU A 759 15.87 4.88 -13.71
N ILE A 760 17.18 5.04 -13.57
CA ILE A 760 18.19 4.55 -14.51
C ILE A 760 19.46 4.11 -13.80
N ASP A 761 20.05 3.02 -14.30
CA ASP A 761 21.36 2.51 -13.86
C ASP A 761 21.93 1.48 -14.85
N PHE A 762 23.19 1.10 -14.63
CA PHE A 762 23.88 0.01 -15.30
C PHE A 762 23.51 -1.36 -14.68
N PRO A 763 23.20 -2.39 -15.49
CA PRO A 763 22.85 -3.72 -15.00
C PRO A 763 23.97 -4.46 -14.26
N GLU A 764 25.23 -4.06 -14.42
CA GLU A 764 26.35 -4.69 -13.70
C GLU A 764 26.44 -4.19 -12.24
N GLY A 765 25.56 -3.25 -11.83
CA GLY A 765 25.51 -2.65 -10.50
C GLY A 765 26.70 -1.73 -10.22
N ASP A 766 26.54 -0.78 -9.31
CA ASP A 766 27.62 0.08 -8.84
C ASP A 766 27.73 0.05 -7.31
N LEU A 767 28.66 0.83 -6.75
CA LEU A 767 28.84 0.94 -5.29
C LEU A 767 27.77 1.81 -4.62
N LEU A 768 26.82 2.36 -5.37
CA LEU A 768 25.81 3.33 -4.95
C LEU A 768 24.41 2.73 -4.83
N GLY A 769 24.20 1.50 -5.32
CA GLY A 769 22.96 0.76 -5.15
C GLY A 769 22.82 -0.43 -6.09
N PRO A 770 21.72 -1.20 -6.01
CA PRO A 770 21.47 -2.31 -6.93
C PRO A 770 20.92 -1.77 -8.24
N GLY A 771 21.81 -1.42 -9.18
CA GLY A 771 21.41 -0.92 -10.50
C GLY A 771 20.62 -1.89 -11.38
N GLN A 772 20.61 -3.17 -11.01
CA GLN A 772 19.89 -4.21 -11.73
C GLN A 772 18.36 -4.03 -11.72
N GLN A 773 17.81 -3.35 -10.72
CA GLN A 773 16.37 -3.10 -10.60
C GLN A 773 15.94 -1.75 -11.19
N ALA A 774 16.81 -1.11 -11.97
CA ALA A 774 16.50 0.16 -12.64
C ALA A 774 15.26 0.04 -13.54
N ILE A 775 14.44 1.09 -13.55
CA ILE A 775 13.24 1.16 -14.38
C ILE A 775 13.62 1.16 -15.87
N ILE A 776 14.63 1.97 -16.23
CA ILE A 776 15.27 2.01 -17.54
C ILE A 776 16.73 1.56 -17.37
N GLN A 777 17.16 0.53 -18.08
CA GLN A 777 18.55 0.09 -18.04
C GLN A 777 19.40 0.88 -19.02
N SER A 778 20.55 1.36 -18.55
CA SER A 778 21.64 1.93 -19.36
C SER A 778 22.65 0.83 -19.64
N ILE A 779 22.86 0.46 -20.90
CA ILE A 779 23.71 -0.69 -21.28
C ILE A 779 24.85 -0.21 -22.16
N VAL A 780 26.06 -0.25 -21.61
CA VAL A 780 27.28 0.16 -22.32
C VAL A 780 27.70 -0.93 -23.29
N ASN A 781 27.82 -0.58 -24.57
CA ASN A 781 28.49 -1.40 -25.55
C ASN A 781 30.00 -1.39 -25.29
N LYS A 782 30.55 -2.52 -24.83
CA LYS A 782 31.98 -2.62 -24.46
C LYS A 782 32.95 -2.43 -25.64
N GLU A 783 32.48 -2.51 -26.88
CA GLU A 783 33.31 -2.31 -28.08
C GLU A 783 33.31 -0.86 -28.57
N THR A 784 32.15 -0.19 -28.56
CA THR A 784 32.00 1.19 -29.08
C THR A 784 32.02 2.26 -28.00
N GLY A 785 31.70 1.90 -26.74
CA GLY A 785 31.48 2.84 -25.64
C GLY A 785 30.10 3.51 -25.67
N GLU A 786 29.29 3.25 -26.69
CA GLU A 786 27.93 3.79 -26.81
C GLU A 786 27.00 3.19 -25.76
N ILE A 787 25.97 3.94 -25.37
CA ILE A 787 25.00 3.54 -24.36
C ILE A 787 23.66 3.25 -25.04
N ASP A 788 23.14 2.06 -24.80
CA ASP A 788 21.83 1.60 -25.25
C ASP A 788 20.84 1.63 -24.08
N PHE A 789 19.61 2.09 -24.30
CA PHE A 789 18.56 2.06 -23.28
C PHE A 789 17.56 0.93 -23.48
N VAL A 790 17.13 0.32 -22.37
CA VAL A 790 16.11 -0.74 -22.35
C VAL A 790 15.09 -0.46 -21.24
N ALA A 791 13.84 -0.19 -21.61
CA ALA A 791 12.73 -0.13 -20.66
C ALA A 791 12.43 -1.53 -20.10
N THR A 792 12.55 -1.68 -18.78
CA THR A 792 12.19 -2.94 -18.12
C THR A 792 10.67 -3.13 -18.07
N PRO A 793 10.16 -4.34 -17.76
CA PRO A 793 8.75 -4.54 -17.44
C PRO A 793 8.23 -3.57 -16.36
N THR A 794 9.08 -3.15 -15.42
CA THR A 794 8.74 -2.15 -14.40
C THR A 794 8.43 -0.78 -15.02
N ALA A 795 9.11 -0.35 -16.09
CA ALA A 795 8.77 0.89 -16.81
C ALA A 795 7.35 0.87 -17.37
N LYS A 796 6.89 -0.32 -17.82
CA LYS A 796 5.54 -0.51 -18.34
C LYS A 796 4.48 -0.41 -17.24
N VAL A 797 4.82 -0.80 -16.00
CA VAL A 797 3.95 -0.57 -14.83
C VAL A 797 3.73 0.92 -14.59
N PHE A 798 4.79 1.74 -14.65
CA PHE A 798 4.64 3.19 -14.50
C PHE A 798 3.76 3.83 -15.58
N THR A 799 3.84 3.34 -16.82
CA THR A 799 2.91 3.75 -17.89
C THR A 799 1.45 3.51 -17.49
N LEU A 800 1.13 2.34 -16.90
CA LEU A 800 -0.21 2.05 -16.40
C LEU A 800 -0.59 2.99 -15.24
N PHE A 801 0.22 3.10 -14.19
CA PHE A 801 -0.14 3.90 -13.02
C PHE A 801 -0.30 5.39 -13.32
N ASN A 802 0.57 5.98 -14.14
CA ASN A 802 0.51 7.40 -14.47
C ASN A 802 -0.57 7.77 -15.50
N LYS A 803 -1.03 6.81 -16.33
CA LYS A 803 -2.06 7.07 -17.37
C LYS A 803 -3.45 6.53 -17.02
N MET A 804 -3.54 5.58 -16.10
CA MET A 804 -4.74 4.78 -15.83
C MET A 804 -5.15 4.77 -14.36
N THR A 805 -4.91 5.87 -13.64
CA THR A 805 -5.36 6.04 -12.25
C THR A 805 -6.12 7.35 -12.10
N GLY A 806 -7.21 7.31 -11.33
CA GLY A 806 -7.98 8.49 -10.95
C GLY A 806 -7.40 9.17 -9.70
N LYS A 807 -7.69 10.45 -9.53
CA LYS A 807 -7.22 11.28 -8.41
C LYS A 807 -7.77 10.83 -7.05
N HIS A 808 -8.96 10.26 -7.01
CA HIS A 808 -9.66 9.90 -5.78
C HIS A 808 -9.70 8.39 -5.61
N VAL A 809 -8.94 7.87 -4.65
CA VAL A 809 -8.94 6.44 -4.30
C VAL A 809 -10.18 6.14 -3.48
N LEU A 810 -10.90 5.08 -3.83
CA LEU A 810 -12.12 4.66 -3.15
C LEU A 810 -11.79 3.58 -2.13
N GLU A 811 -12.56 3.52 -1.05
CA GLU A 811 -12.56 2.33 -0.19
C GLU A 811 -13.09 1.13 -0.98
N GLU A 812 -12.43 -0.01 -0.84
CA GLU A 812 -12.80 -1.24 -1.53
C GLU A 812 -12.73 -2.45 -0.60
N ASN A 813 -13.40 -3.52 -1.02
CA ASN A 813 -13.36 -4.81 -0.37
C ASN A 813 -13.29 -5.92 -1.42
N VAL A 814 -12.34 -6.83 -1.23
CA VAL A 814 -12.06 -7.95 -2.13
C VAL A 814 -12.49 -9.25 -1.45
N ILE A 815 -13.40 -10.01 -2.08
CA ILE A 815 -13.97 -11.23 -1.52
C ILE A 815 -13.72 -12.41 -2.45
N ASN A 816 -13.63 -13.60 -1.86
CA ASN A 816 -13.26 -14.85 -2.54
C ASN A 816 -11.86 -14.79 -3.18
N ASN A 817 -10.98 -13.94 -2.65
CA ASN A 817 -9.61 -13.87 -3.10
C ASN A 817 -8.89 -15.20 -2.85
N LYS A 818 -8.25 -15.74 -3.89
CA LYS A 818 -7.56 -17.02 -3.78
C LYS A 818 -6.27 -16.85 -3.00
N LEU A 819 -6.07 -17.72 -2.00
CA LEU A 819 -4.85 -17.74 -1.20
C LEU A 819 -3.80 -18.67 -1.81
N LEU A 820 -2.67 -18.11 -2.21
CA LEU A 820 -1.52 -18.81 -2.76
C LEU A 820 -0.56 -19.18 -1.62
N ASN A 821 -0.42 -20.48 -1.35
CA ASN A 821 0.41 -20.94 -0.22
C ASN A 821 1.91 -20.65 -0.43
N ILE A 822 2.51 -20.00 0.56
CA ILE A 822 3.94 -19.66 0.60
C ILE A 822 4.72 -20.75 1.33
N ASP A 823 4.40 -20.99 2.62
CA ASP A 823 5.14 -21.92 3.49
C ASP A 823 4.32 -22.55 4.63
N GLY A 824 3.07 -22.93 4.36
CA GLY A 824 2.20 -23.63 5.33
C GLY A 824 1.57 -22.73 6.41
N ASN A 825 2.22 -21.60 6.75
CA ASN A 825 1.70 -20.61 7.71
C ASN A 825 1.37 -19.26 7.07
N ARG A 826 1.91 -18.95 5.89
CA ARG A 826 1.68 -17.69 5.17
C ARG A 826 1.06 -17.95 3.80
N ASN A 827 0.18 -17.04 3.39
CA ASN A 827 -0.46 -17.06 2.09
C ASN A 827 -0.36 -15.67 1.45
N LEU A 828 -0.21 -15.67 0.12
CA LEU A 828 -0.26 -14.48 -0.72
C LEU A 828 -1.66 -14.40 -1.34
N GLU A 829 -2.26 -13.22 -1.37
CA GLU A 829 -3.50 -12.98 -2.09
C GLU A 829 -3.27 -13.01 -3.61
N ALA A 830 -4.16 -13.68 -4.35
CA ALA A 830 -4.02 -13.83 -5.79
C ALA A 830 -4.30 -12.52 -6.53
N VAL A 831 -5.26 -11.72 -6.07
CA VAL A 831 -5.63 -10.46 -6.70
C VAL A 831 -5.39 -9.29 -5.76
N GLU A 832 -4.62 -8.30 -6.20
CA GLU A 832 -4.50 -7.00 -5.52
C GLU A 832 -5.22 -5.95 -6.36
N THR A 833 -5.93 -5.00 -5.75
CA THR A 833 -6.67 -3.98 -6.49
C THR A 833 -6.53 -2.57 -5.94
N MET A 834 -6.76 -1.59 -6.80
CA MET A 834 -6.98 -0.20 -6.44
C MET A 834 -8.06 0.37 -7.35
N VAL A 835 -9.16 0.82 -6.76
CA VAL A 835 -10.27 1.49 -7.41
C VAL A 835 -10.17 2.98 -7.17
N SER A 836 -10.20 3.76 -8.25
CA SER A 836 -10.16 5.22 -8.17
C SER A 836 -11.11 5.89 -9.15
N LYS A 837 -11.35 7.18 -8.97
CA LYS A 837 -12.13 8.02 -9.88
C LYS A 837 -11.45 9.36 -10.14
N ASP A 838 -11.75 9.98 -11.27
CA ASP A 838 -11.40 11.37 -11.55
C ASP A 838 -12.55 12.34 -11.21
N ASP A 839 -12.28 13.64 -11.38
CA ASP A 839 -13.23 14.72 -11.13
C ASP A 839 -14.41 14.69 -12.12
N GLU A 840 -14.22 14.07 -13.30
CA GLU A 840 -15.25 13.84 -14.32
C GLU A 840 -16.16 12.63 -14.02
N GLY A 841 -15.83 11.82 -13.01
CA GLY A 841 -16.60 10.65 -12.60
C GLY A 841 -16.21 9.35 -13.30
N ASN A 842 -15.18 9.35 -14.16
CA ASN A 842 -14.66 8.12 -14.76
C ASN A 842 -14.10 7.22 -13.66
N ILE A 843 -14.25 5.91 -13.85
CA ILE A 843 -13.75 4.90 -12.91
C ILE A 843 -12.47 4.29 -13.47
N TYR A 844 -11.50 4.09 -12.60
CA TYR A 844 -10.23 3.46 -12.90
C TYR A 844 -10.06 2.24 -11.99
N LEU A 845 -9.71 1.10 -12.59
CA LEU A 845 -9.47 -0.16 -11.92
C LEU A 845 -8.05 -0.59 -12.20
N MET A 846 -7.17 -0.54 -11.20
CA MET A 846 -5.85 -1.17 -11.27
C MET A 846 -5.95 -2.54 -10.59
N MET A 847 -5.58 -3.61 -11.28
CA MET A 847 -5.72 -4.99 -10.79
C MET A 847 -4.46 -5.79 -11.11
N VAL A 848 -3.89 -6.43 -10.10
CA VAL A 848 -2.73 -7.32 -10.24
C VAL A 848 -3.18 -8.75 -9.99
N ASN A 849 -2.98 -9.65 -10.95
CA ASN A 849 -3.17 -11.09 -10.75
C ASN A 849 -1.82 -11.76 -10.48
N ALA A 850 -1.52 -12.02 -9.21
CA ALA A 850 -0.34 -12.77 -8.78
C ALA A 850 -0.45 -14.28 -9.06
N ALA A 851 -1.64 -14.81 -9.36
CA ALA A 851 -1.78 -16.24 -9.67
C ALA A 851 -1.09 -16.61 -10.98
N LYS A 852 -0.62 -17.86 -11.05
CA LYS A 852 -0.02 -18.44 -12.27
C LYS A 852 -1.08 -18.97 -13.26
N GLU A 853 -2.35 -18.72 -12.97
CA GLU A 853 -3.50 -19.04 -13.79
C GLU A 853 -4.40 -17.81 -13.96
N GLU A 854 -5.33 -17.89 -14.90
CA GLU A 854 -6.37 -16.88 -15.11
C GLU A 854 -7.23 -16.77 -13.85
N THR A 855 -7.63 -15.53 -13.53
CA THR A 855 -8.53 -15.24 -12.42
C THR A 855 -9.72 -14.43 -12.90
N ASP A 856 -10.92 -14.98 -12.76
CA ASP A 856 -12.16 -14.27 -13.08
C ASP A 856 -12.52 -13.30 -11.95
N VAL A 857 -12.78 -12.06 -12.31
CA VAL A 857 -13.20 -11.00 -11.40
C VAL A 857 -14.57 -10.44 -11.76
N ARG A 858 -15.33 -10.07 -10.73
CA ARG A 858 -16.53 -9.24 -10.84
C ARG A 858 -16.26 -7.94 -10.10
N VAL A 859 -16.50 -6.81 -10.75
CA VAL A 859 -16.36 -5.48 -10.15
C VAL A 859 -17.72 -4.83 -10.02
N GLN A 860 -18.05 -4.37 -8.81
CA GLN A 860 -19.31 -3.72 -8.51
C GLN A 860 -19.05 -2.47 -7.67
N ILE A 861 -19.52 -1.33 -8.16
CA ILE A 861 -19.35 -0.04 -7.48
C ILE A 861 -20.74 0.53 -7.19
N LYS A 862 -21.07 0.65 -5.91
CA LYS A 862 -22.34 1.28 -5.49
C LYS A 862 -22.37 2.73 -5.96
N GLY A 863 -23.48 3.10 -6.59
CA GLY A 863 -23.65 4.43 -7.19
C GLY A 863 -23.12 4.56 -8.61
N PHE A 864 -22.60 3.48 -9.21
CA PHE A 864 -22.12 3.46 -10.59
C PHE A 864 -22.74 2.29 -11.37
N ASP A 865 -23.37 2.57 -12.52
CA ASP A 865 -23.96 1.54 -13.39
C ASP A 865 -23.04 1.27 -14.58
N PHE A 866 -22.41 0.10 -14.60
CA PHE A 866 -21.53 -0.33 -15.68
C PHE A 866 -22.26 -0.61 -17.01
N LYS A 867 -23.59 -0.70 -17.00
CA LYS A 867 -24.35 -1.15 -18.16
C LYS A 867 -24.20 -0.19 -19.33
N GLY A 868 -23.71 -0.71 -20.45
CA GLY A 868 -23.51 0.04 -21.70
C GLY A 868 -22.29 0.97 -21.68
N LYS A 869 -21.55 1.06 -20.57
CA LYS A 869 -20.34 1.88 -20.46
C LYS A 869 -19.18 1.23 -21.21
N SER A 870 -18.43 2.03 -21.95
CA SER A 870 -17.19 1.63 -22.62
C SER A 870 -15.97 2.22 -21.91
N GLY A 871 -14.79 1.86 -22.40
CA GLY A 871 -13.55 2.28 -21.78
C GLY A 871 -12.34 1.74 -22.52
N ASN A 872 -11.18 1.93 -21.92
CA ASN A 872 -9.91 1.42 -22.42
C ASN A 872 -9.24 0.55 -21.36
N VAL A 873 -8.54 -0.48 -21.82
CA VAL A 873 -7.80 -1.43 -21.01
C VAL A 873 -6.33 -1.31 -21.41
N MET A 874 -5.45 -1.19 -20.42
CA MET A 874 -4.02 -1.38 -20.56
C MET A 874 -3.61 -2.61 -19.76
N ARG A 875 -2.81 -3.50 -20.35
CA ARG A 875 -2.32 -4.71 -19.70
C ARG A 875 -0.81 -4.83 -19.85
N VAL A 876 -0.16 -5.28 -18.79
CA VAL A 876 1.23 -5.74 -18.82
C VAL A 876 1.22 -7.22 -18.44
N ASP A 877 1.45 -8.05 -19.45
CA ASP A 877 1.79 -9.45 -19.28
C ASP A 877 2.90 -9.87 -20.25
N GLY A 878 3.60 -10.94 -19.89
CA GLY A 878 4.72 -11.49 -20.64
C GLY A 878 4.51 -12.99 -20.88
N PRO A 879 5.34 -13.60 -21.73
CA PRO A 879 5.24 -15.03 -22.05
C PRO A 879 5.48 -15.95 -20.85
N SER A 880 6.07 -15.43 -19.77
CA SER A 880 6.24 -16.08 -18.48
C SER A 880 6.46 -15.03 -17.39
N TYR A 881 6.17 -15.39 -16.12
CA TYR A 881 6.37 -14.50 -14.98
C TYR A 881 7.81 -13.97 -14.83
N ASP A 882 8.79 -14.60 -15.48
CA ASP A 882 10.20 -14.21 -15.46
C ASP A 882 10.72 -13.67 -16.79
N ALA A 883 9.82 -13.28 -17.70
CA ALA A 883 10.17 -12.58 -18.93
C ALA A 883 10.78 -11.21 -18.65
N GLU A 884 11.90 -10.89 -19.32
CA GLU A 884 12.60 -9.60 -19.25
C GLU A 884 12.71 -8.97 -20.66
N ASN A 885 12.82 -7.64 -20.69
CA ASN A 885 13.24 -6.91 -21.90
C ASN A 885 14.78 -6.82 -21.92
N THR A 886 15.38 -6.98 -23.10
CA THR A 886 16.85 -6.99 -23.26
C THR A 886 17.24 -6.16 -24.48
N VAL A 887 18.53 -5.84 -24.65
CA VAL A 887 19.02 -5.13 -25.85
C VAL A 887 18.65 -5.86 -27.15
N ASN A 888 18.68 -7.19 -27.13
CA ASN A 888 18.36 -8.02 -28.30
C ASN A 888 16.85 -8.23 -28.51
N ASN A 889 16.03 -7.96 -27.50
CA ASN A 889 14.58 -8.07 -27.55
C ASN A 889 13.96 -7.05 -26.58
N LYS A 890 13.88 -5.78 -27.01
CA LYS A 890 13.41 -4.67 -26.18
C LYS A 890 11.88 -4.73 -25.91
N ASN A 891 11.14 -5.55 -26.67
CA ASN A 891 9.67 -5.65 -26.64
C ASN A 891 9.19 -7.06 -26.28
N ASN A 892 9.83 -7.74 -25.32
CA ASN A 892 9.42 -9.06 -24.86
C ASN A 892 8.22 -8.98 -23.89
N VAL A 893 8.14 -7.89 -23.14
CA VAL A 893 7.03 -7.48 -22.29
C VAL A 893 6.69 -6.03 -22.67
N VAL A 894 5.44 -5.79 -23.04
CA VAL A 894 4.94 -4.49 -23.54
C VAL A 894 3.65 -4.11 -22.82
N VAL A 895 3.20 -2.88 -23.03
CA VAL A 895 1.82 -2.50 -22.71
C VAL A 895 0.94 -2.92 -23.87
N GLU A 896 -0.03 -3.79 -23.62
CA GLU A 896 -1.09 -4.12 -24.56
C GLU A 896 -2.31 -3.23 -24.30
N GLU A 897 -2.88 -2.67 -25.37
CA GLU A 897 -4.06 -1.80 -25.30
C GLU A 897 -5.24 -2.43 -26.02
N GLU A 898 -6.43 -2.38 -25.39
CA GLU A 898 -7.67 -2.79 -26.02
C GLU A 898 -8.88 -1.96 -25.54
N ASN A 899 -9.97 -2.00 -26.31
CA ASN A 899 -11.21 -1.35 -25.92
C ASN A 899 -12.01 -2.27 -24.98
N LEU A 900 -12.51 -1.71 -23.88
CA LEU A 900 -13.41 -2.41 -22.99
C LEU A 900 -14.75 -2.67 -23.70
N THR A 901 -15.14 -3.94 -23.77
CA THR A 901 -16.46 -4.30 -24.30
C THR A 901 -17.56 -3.80 -23.35
N PRO A 902 -18.60 -3.10 -23.86
CA PRO A 902 -19.64 -2.58 -23.00
C PRO A 902 -20.33 -3.66 -22.16
N SER A 903 -20.40 -3.43 -20.84
CA SER A 903 -21.04 -4.39 -19.96
C SER A 903 -22.55 -4.47 -20.24
N LYS A 904 -23.10 -5.68 -20.20
CA LYS A 904 -24.55 -5.92 -20.32
C LYS A 904 -25.25 -5.81 -18.96
N ASN A 905 -24.49 -5.78 -17.89
CA ASN A 905 -24.96 -5.82 -16.51
C ASN A 905 -24.57 -4.51 -15.81
N SER A 906 -25.14 -4.27 -14.62
CA SER A 906 -24.77 -3.14 -13.76
C SER A 906 -23.44 -3.32 -13.02
N TYR A 907 -22.72 -4.40 -13.33
CA TYR A 907 -21.39 -4.73 -12.83
C TYR A 907 -20.49 -5.08 -14.02
N LEU A 908 -19.18 -5.05 -13.82
CA LEU A 908 -18.20 -5.51 -14.79
C LEU A 908 -17.79 -6.96 -14.48
N GLU A 909 -17.68 -7.80 -15.49
CA GLU A 909 -16.97 -9.08 -15.40
C GLU A 909 -15.74 -9.02 -16.30
N TYR A 910 -14.61 -9.50 -15.79
CA TYR A 910 -13.34 -9.48 -16.51
C TYR A 910 -12.51 -10.70 -16.10
N THR A 911 -11.67 -11.21 -17.00
CA THR A 911 -10.74 -12.32 -16.72
C THR A 911 -9.32 -11.77 -16.75
N LEU A 912 -8.63 -11.83 -15.61
CA LEU A 912 -7.24 -11.39 -15.51
C LEU A 912 -6.31 -12.49 -16.01
N ASN A 913 -5.36 -12.14 -16.88
CA ASN A 913 -4.35 -13.06 -17.36
C ASN A 913 -3.42 -13.50 -16.20
N PRO A 914 -2.77 -14.67 -16.29
CA PRO A 914 -1.78 -15.10 -15.30
C PRO A 914 -0.69 -14.05 -15.09
N HIS A 915 -0.22 -13.88 -13.84
CA HIS A 915 0.94 -13.03 -13.49
C HIS A 915 0.91 -11.63 -14.13
N SER A 916 -0.28 -11.01 -14.23
CA SER A 916 -0.49 -9.80 -15.03
C SER A 916 -0.81 -8.57 -14.17
N ILE A 917 -0.62 -7.39 -14.76
CA ILE A 917 -1.15 -6.12 -14.27
C ILE A 917 -2.14 -5.61 -15.33
N THR A 918 -3.37 -5.31 -14.92
CA THR A 918 -4.44 -4.80 -15.80
C THR A 918 -4.98 -3.51 -15.22
N ALA A 919 -5.00 -2.45 -16.03
CA ALA A 919 -5.61 -1.18 -15.72
C ALA A 919 -6.81 -0.93 -16.66
N ILE A 920 -7.97 -0.59 -16.12
CA ILE A 920 -9.19 -0.34 -16.90
C ILE A 920 -9.72 1.05 -16.54
N LYS A 921 -9.87 1.91 -17.54
CA LYS A 921 -10.58 3.19 -17.42
C LYS A 921 -11.97 3.04 -18.03
N ILE A 922 -13.01 3.23 -17.23
CA ILE A 922 -14.42 3.21 -17.64
C ILE A 922 -14.92 4.64 -17.66
N ILE A 923 -15.44 5.06 -18.81
CA ILE A 923 -15.91 6.42 -19.02
C ILE A 923 -17.33 6.55 -18.50
N ASP A 924 -17.58 7.45 -17.55
CA ASP A 924 -18.92 7.64 -16.97
C ASP A 924 -19.78 8.58 -17.82
N ALA A 925 -19.20 9.67 -18.32
CA ALA A 925 -19.96 10.56 -19.19
C ALA A 925 -20.31 9.83 -20.51
N GLU A 926 -21.56 9.96 -20.98
CA GLU A 926 -21.74 9.97 -22.44
C GLU A 926 -20.81 11.06 -22.95
N PHE A 927 -19.76 10.70 -23.71
CA PHE A 927 -18.79 11.68 -24.20
C PHE A 927 -19.55 12.70 -25.04
N ASP A 928 -19.72 13.92 -24.50
CA ASP A 928 -20.41 14.99 -25.20
C ASP A 928 -19.43 15.60 -26.20
N TYR A 929 -19.32 14.97 -27.37
CA TYR A 929 -18.49 15.46 -28.48
C TYR A 929 -18.82 16.90 -28.88
N LYS A 930 -20.01 17.39 -28.53
CA LYS A 930 -20.40 18.77 -28.78
C LYS A 930 -19.77 19.72 -27.77
N LEU A 931 -19.69 19.33 -26.50
CA LEU A 931 -18.96 20.08 -25.47
C LEU A 931 -17.45 20.05 -25.72
N GLU A 932 -16.90 18.91 -26.12
CA GLU A 932 -15.47 18.81 -26.45
C GLU A 932 -15.11 19.69 -27.65
N LEU A 933 -15.91 19.65 -28.72
CA LEU A 933 -15.73 20.54 -29.87
C LEU A 933 -15.84 22.03 -29.47
N GLN A 934 -16.70 22.39 -28.50
CA GLN A 934 -16.76 23.76 -27.96
C GLN A 934 -15.47 24.17 -27.26
N LYS A 935 -14.91 23.28 -26.44
CA LYS A 935 -13.65 23.51 -25.72
C LYS A 935 -12.51 23.70 -26.71
N GLU A 936 -12.37 22.78 -27.67
CA GLU A 936 -11.32 22.84 -28.70
C GLU A 936 -11.43 24.08 -29.58
N ILE A 937 -12.64 24.48 -29.98
CA ILE A 937 -12.86 25.74 -30.69
C ILE A 937 -12.38 26.94 -29.86
N LYS A 938 -12.70 26.96 -28.56
CA LYS A 938 -12.31 28.06 -27.66
C LYS A 938 -10.80 28.15 -27.50
N GLU A 939 -10.12 27.02 -27.28
CA GLU A 939 -8.67 26.97 -27.14
C GLU A 939 -7.97 27.35 -28.44
N THR A 940 -8.41 26.78 -29.58
CA THR A 940 -7.87 27.10 -30.90
C THR A 940 -8.10 28.57 -31.24
N LYS A 941 -9.22 29.14 -30.80
CA LYS A 941 -9.51 30.57 -30.96
C LYS A 941 -8.55 31.44 -30.15
N SER A 942 -8.25 31.06 -28.91
CA SER A 942 -7.24 31.78 -28.12
C SER A 942 -5.89 31.74 -28.81
N LEU A 943 -5.43 30.55 -29.23
CA LEU A 943 -4.18 30.40 -29.99
C LEU A 943 -4.17 31.26 -31.26
N TYR A 944 -5.29 31.30 -31.99
CA TYR A 944 -5.46 32.15 -33.16
C TYR A 944 -5.42 33.64 -32.81
N ASP A 945 -6.06 34.08 -31.73
CA ASP A 945 -6.15 35.48 -31.33
C ASP A 945 -4.82 35.99 -30.75
N ASP A 946 -4.11 35.17 -29.99
CA ASP A 946 -2.87 35.50 -29.28
C ASP A 946 -1.62 35.44 -30.17
N SER A 947 -1.67 34.68 -31.28
CA SER A 947 -0.54 34.55 -32.20
C SER A 947 -0.35 35.80 -33.06
N VAL A 948 0.91 36.10 -33.40
CA VAL A 948 1.29 37.21 -34.28
C VAL A 948 2.02 36.63 -35.49
N GLU A 949 1.61 37.04 -36.69
CA GLU A 949 2.35 36.72 -37.92
C GLU A 949 3.43 37.76 -38.17
N GLY A 950 4.64 37.33 -38.51
CA GLY A 950 5.76 38.23 -38.73
C GLY A 950 7.07 37.47 -39.01
N PHE A 951 8.20 38.07 -38.61
CA PHE A 951 9.54 37.57 -38.91
C PHE A 951 10.41 37.32 -37.67
N ASN A 952 9.95 37.70 -36.47
CA ASN A 952 10.71 37.51 -35.23
C ASN A 952 10.57 36.07 -34.72
N VAL A 953 11.55 35.64 -33.92
CA VAL A 953 11.47 34.36 -33.21
C VAL A 953 10.26 34.40 -32.26
N GLY A 954 9.47 33.32 -32.26
CA GLY A 954 8.23 33.22 -31.52
C GLY A 954 6.98 33.70 -32.28
N GLU A 955 7.13 34.45 -33.38
CA GLU A 955 6.04 34.77 -34.31
C GLU A 955 5.80 33.62 -35.30
N TYR A 956 4.74 33.70 -36.07
CA TYR A 956 4.38 32.71 -37.09
C TYR A 956 4.60 33.27 -38.49
N HIS A 957 4.92 32.39 -39.45
CA HIS A 957 5.06 32.82 -40.83
C HIS A 957 3.74 33.40 -41.41
N GLU A 958 3.86 34.40 -42.29
CA GLU A 958 2.69 35.06 -42.93
C GLU A 958 1.83 34.04 -43.67
N GLY A 959 0.53 33.98 -43.36
CA GLY A 959 -0.41 33.03 -43.95
C GLY A 959 -0.63 31.76 -43.12
N ALA A 960 0.16 31.52 -42.06
CA ALA A 960 -0.05 30.41 -41.14
C ALA A 960 -1.47 30.39 -40.56
N LYS A 961 -2.03 31.58 -40.26
CA LYS A 961 -3.38 31.73 -39.69
C LYS A 961 -4.51 31.29 -40.62
N ILE A 962 -4.28 31.18 -41.93
CA ILE A 962 -5.35 30.93 -42.90
C ILE A 962 -5.98 29.55 -42.67
N LYS A 963 -5.17 28.49 -42.64
CA LYS A 963 -5.65 27.11 -42.47
C LYS A 963 -6.27 26.88 -41.09
N LEU A 964 -5.70 27.51 -40.06
CA LEU A 964 -6.24 27.44 -38.71
C LEU A 964 -7.63 28.08 -38.64
N ASN A 965 -7.81 29.25 -39.24
CA ASN A 965 -9.10 29.94 -39.28
C ASN A 965 -10.16 29.19 -40.12
N GLU A 966 -9.75 28.55 -41.22
CA GLU A 966 -10.63 27.69 -42.02
C GLU A 966 -11.14 26.49 -41.21
N ALA A 967 -10.25 25.79 -40.52
CA ALA A 967 -10.61 24.68 -39.65
C ALA A 967 -11.51 25.15 -38.49
N LEU A 968 -11.19 26.29 -37.87
CA LEU A 968 -11.99 26.88 -36.80
C LEU A 968 -13.40 27.27 -37.27
N SER A 969 -13.52 27.83 -38.48
CA SER A 969 -14.80 28.17 -39.09
C SER A 969 -15.62 26.91 -39.41
N ASN A 970 -14.99 25.86 -39.94
CA ASN A 970 -15.66 24.59 -40.22
C ASN A 970 -16.13 23.91 -38.93
N ALA A 971 -15.29 23.92 -37.89
CA ALA A 971 -15.64 23.42 -36.58
C ALA A 971 -16.83 24.16 -35.97
N GLN A 972 -16.86 25.48 -36.08
CA GLN A 972 -18.00 26.29 -35.65
C GLN A 972 -19.29 25.92 -36.39
N LEU A 973 -19.22 25.66 -37.70
CA LEU A 973 -20.39 25.22 -38.49
C LEU A 973 -20.90 23.84 -38.06
N VAL A 974 -20.00 22.89 -37.78
CA VAL A 974 -20.35 21.57 -37.26
C VAL A 974 -20.97 21.70 -35.85
N LEU A 975 -20.47 22.62 -35.03
CA LEU A 975 -21.01 22.88 -33.70
C LEU A 975 -22.42 23.49 -33.73
N GLU A 976 -22.66 24.45 -34.63
CA GLU A 976 -23.93 25.18 -34.76
C GLU A 976 -25.05 24.37 -35.43
N LYS A 977 -24.70 23.27 -36.11
CA LYS A 977 -25.67 22.39 -36.76
C LYS A 977 -26.55 21.69 -35.70
N GLU A 978 -27.87 21.80 -35.90
CA GLU A 978 -28.89 21.36 -34.93
C GLU A 978 -28.88 19.84 -34.71
N ASN A 979 -28.52 19.06 -35.74
CA ASN A 979 -28.45 17.59 -35.72
C ASN A 979 -27.07 17.09 -36.22
N SER A 980 -25.97 17.57 -35.65
CA SER A 980 -24.63 17.03 -35.94
C SER A 980 -24.52 15.59 -35.45
N THR A 981 -24.02 14.70 -36.30
CA THR A 981 -23.77 13.31 -35.89
C THR A 981 -22.50 13.20 -35.07
N GLU A 982 -22.36 12.13 -34.29
CA GLU A 982 -21.13 11.83 -33.54
C GLU A 982 -19.91 11.76 -34.46
N GLU A 983 -20.03 11.09 -35.62
CA GLU A 983 -18.97 11.03 -36.64
C GLU A 983 -18.55 12.42 -37.15
N GLU A 984 -19.51 13.34 -37.36
CA GLU A 984 -19.22 14.70 -37.79
C GLU A 984 -18.48 15.49 -36.71
N LEU A 985 -18.88 15.34 -35.44
CA LEU A 985 -18.21 16.00 -34.30
C LEU A 985 -16.78 15.47 -34.12
N ILE A 986 -16.60 14.14 -34.16
CA ILE A 986 -15.28 13.49 -34.07
C ILE A 986 -14.37 13.96 -35.20
N GLN A 987 -14.86 13.94 -36.44
CA GLN A 987 -14.05 14.35 -37.58
C GLN A 987 -13.67 15.82 -37.48
N SER A 988 -14.59 16.67 -37.03
CA SER A 988 -14.32 18.09 -36.82
C SER A 988 -13.26 18.35 -35.75
N ILE A 989 -13.25 17.59 -34.65
CA ILE A 989 -12.21 17.68 -33.62
C ILE A 989 -10.85 17.27 -34.21
N LYS A 990 -10.80 16.17 -34.97
CA LYS A 990 -9.56 15.71 -35.63
C LYS A 990 -9.02 16.73 -36.63
N ASP A 991 -9.89 17.31 -37.46
CA ASP A 991 -9.51 18.31 -38.45
C ASP A 991 -8.99 19.59 -37.79
N LEU A 992 -9.60 20.00 -36.66
CA LEU A 992 -9.17 21.18 -35.90
C LEU A 992 -7.81 20.95 -35.23
N ASN A 993 -7.58 19.77 -34.64
CA ASN A 993 -6.29 19.41 -34.05
C ASN A 993 -5.18 19.31 -35.10
N LEU A 994 -5.44 18.67 -36.24
CA LEU A 994 -4.49 18.65 -37.36
C LEU A 994 -4.13 20.08 -37.83
N ALA A 995 -5.11 20.98 -37.84
CA ALA A 995 -4.87 22.38 -38.21
C ALA A 995 -4.01 23.12 -37.17
N LYS A 996 -4.17 22.85 -35.87
CA LYS A 996 -3.29 23.38 -34.80
C LYS A 996 -1.85 22.88 -34.98
N ASP A 997 -1.65 21.61 -35.29
CA ASP A 997 -0.31 21.03 -35.52
C ASP A 997 0.38 21.68 -36.72
N ILE A 998 -0.35 21.81 -37.83
CA ILE A 998 0.15 22.52 -39.02
C ILE A 998 0.47 23.98 -38.68
N PHE A 999 -0.41 24.66 -37.94
CA PHE A 999 -0.19 26.04 -37.52
C PHE A 999 1.09 26.18 -36.67
N ASN A 1000 1.27 25.31 -35.68
CA ASN A 1000 2.46 25.29 -34.82
C ASN A 1000 3.74 24.99 -35.59
N SER A 1001 3.68 24.21 -36.68
CA SER A 1001 4.84 23.98 -37.54
C SER A 1001 5.35 25.22 -38.28
N PHE A 1002 4.54 26.29 -38.39
CA PHE A 1002 4.93 27.57 -38.99
C PHE A 1002 5.50 28.57 -38.00
N LYS A 1003 5.71 28.18 -36.73
CA LYS A 1003 6.34 29.03 -35.73
C LYS A 1003 7.81 29.26 -36.07
N ILE A 1004 8.26 30.51 -35.97
CA ILE A 1004 9.62 30.91 -36.25
C ILE A 1004 10.48 30.61 -35.02
N GLU A 1005 11.46 29.75 -35.19
CA GLU A 1005 12.47 29.40 -34.19
C GLU A 1005 13.80 30.08 -34.52
N GLU A 1006 14.73 30.03 -33.58
CA GLU A 1006 16.09 30.58 -33.73
C GLU A 1006 16.77 30.06 -35.00
N LYS A 1007 16.64 28.76 -35.29
CA LYS A 1007 17.24 28.12 -36.47
C LYS A 1007 16.45 28.29 -37.78
N THR A 1008 15.23 28.85 -37.74
CA THR A 1008 14.38 28.95 -38.94
C THR A 1008 15.04 29.86 -39.98
N GLY A 1009 15.47 29.27 -41.10
CA GLY A 1009 16.19 29.96 -42.18
C GLY A 1009 17.66 29.60 -42.32
N ASP A 1010 18.27 28.83 -41.40
CA ASP A 1010 19.59 28.22 -41.59
C ASP A 1010 19.45 26.96 -42.46
N PHE A 1011 19.56 27.13 -43.78
CA PHE A 1011 19.38 26.06 -44.74
C PHE A 1011 20.67 25.30 -45.04
N ASN A 1012 21.82 25.84 -44.66
CA ASN A 1012 23.12 25.22 -44.88
C ASN A 1012 23.69 24.54 -43.61
N ASN A 1013 22.96 24.61 -42.50
CA ASN A 1013 23.26 24.02 -41.19
C ASN A 1013 24.58 24.50 -40.59
N ASN A 1014 24.96 25.75 -40.83
CA ASN A 1014 26.17 26.34 -40.23
C ASN A 1014 25.92 27.04 -38.88
N LYS A 1015 24.69 26.93 -38.36
CA LYS A 1015 24.21 27.54 -37.11
C LYS A 1015 24.15 29.08 -37.18
N LYS A 1016 24.09 29.66 -38.37
CA LYS A 1016 23.93 31.09 -38.61
C LYS A 1016 22.95 31.30 -39.76
N ILE A 1017 22.17 32.36 -39.69
CA ILE A 1017 21.37 32.80 -40.83
C ILE A 1017 22.20 33.87 -41.54
N ASP A 1018 22.78 33.51 -42.68
CA ASP A 1018 23.68 34.39 -43.41
C ASP A 1018 23.40 34.43 -44.92
N ILE A 1019 24.26 35.13 -45.66
CA ILE A 1019 24.09 35.29 -47.12
C ILE A 1019 24.19 33.96 -47.88
N GLY A 1020 24.78 32.92 -47.27
CA GLY A 1020 24.81 31.55 -47.76
C GLY A 1020 23.41 30.94 -47.83
N ASP A 1021 22.60 31.12 -46.79
CA ASP A 1021 21.20 30.68 -46.76
C ASP A 1021 20.34 31.44 -47.76
N LEU A 1022 20.54 32.76 -47.82
CA LEU A 1022 19.87 33.60 -48.81
C LEU A 1022 20.21 33.17 -50.24
N ALA A 1023 21.44 32.75 -50.51
CA ALA A 1023 21.83 32.23 -51.81
C ALA A 1023 21.14 30.90 -52.13
N LEU A 1024 20.94 30.02 -51.14
CA LEU A 1024 20.21 28.75 -51.31
C LEU A 1024 18.73 28.99 -51.64
N VAL A 1025 18.06 29.87 -50.90
CA VAL A 1025 16.67 30.26 -51.18
C VAL A 1025 16.56 30.95 -52.53
N SER A 1026 17.45 31.92 -52.82
CA SER A 1026 17.46 32.64 -54.11
C SER A 1026 17.65 31.72 -55.31
N ARG A 1027 18.45 30.65 -55.15
CA ARG A 1027 18.64 29.64 -56.19
C ARG A 1027 17.36 28.84 -56.48
N ASN A 1028 16.49 28.71 -55.48
CA ASN A 1028 15.21 28.02 -55.58
C ASN A 1028 14.03 28.97 -55.80
N TYR A 1029 14.28 30.26 -56.07
CA TYR A 1029 13.21 31.23 -56.30
C TYR A 1029 12.30 30.80 -57.46
N ASN A 1030 10.99 30.90 -57.23
CA ASN A 1030 9.91 30.47 -58.11
C ASN A 1030 9.87 28.94 -58.35
N SER A 1031 10.32 28.15 -57.36
CA SER A 1031 10.21 26.69 -57.35
C SER A 1031 9.25 26.20 -56.27
N SER A 1032 8.71 25.00 -56.43
CA SER A 1032 7.85 24.32 -55.46
C SER A 1032 8.66 23.42 -54.51
N ASN A 1033 9.82 23.90 -54.04
CA ASN A 1033 10.68 23.13 -53.16
C ASN A 1033 10.30 23.40 -51.70
N ASN A 1034 9.54 22.46 -51.12
CA ASN A 1034 9.02 22.54 -49.74
C ASN A 1034 10.11 22.76 -48.68
N GLN A 1035 11.37 22.41 -48.95
CA GLN A 1035 12.45 22.65 -48.00
C GLN A 1035 12.66 24.15 -47.75
N TYR A 1036 12.43 24.98 -48.77
CA TYR A 1036 12.71 26.41 -48.72
C TYR A 1036 11.44 27.26 -48.64
N ASP A 1037 10.26 26.67 -48.79
CA ASP A 1037 8.95 27.33 -48.72
C ASP A 1037 8.54 27.44 -47.24
N LEU A 1038 8.80 28.60 -46.63
CA LEU A 1038 8.69 28.80 -45.19
C LEU A 1038 7.25 29.10 -44.76
N ASN A 1039 6.47 29.79 -45.59
CA ASN A 1039 5.06 30.07 -45.32
C ASN A 1039 4.11 28.99 -45.84
N GLY A 1040 4.61 28.01 -46.59
CA GLY A 1040 3.83 26.89 -47.10
C GLY A 1040 2.79 27.30 -48.15
N ASP A 1041 3.05 28.38 -48.91
CA ASP A 1041 2.18 28.83 -50.00
C ASP A 1041 2.37 28.03 -51.30
N GLY A 1042 3.32 27.09 -51.31
CA GLY A 1042 3.65 26.20 -52.40
C GLY A 1042 4.74 26.75 -53.34
N LEU A 1043 5.29 27.93 -53.05
CA LEU A 1043 6.30 28.60 -53.88
C LEU A 1043 7.36 29.30 -53.02
N VAL A 1044 8.63 28.95 -53.25
CA VAL A 1044 9.76 29.72 -52.73
C VAL A 1044 9.79 31.08 -53.44
N GLY A 1045 9.45 32.15 -52.74
CA GLY A 1045 9.11 33.42 -53.38
C GLY A 1045 9.69 34.65 -52.70
N ASP A 1046 9.00 35.77 -52.88
CA ASP A 1046 9.41 37.06 -52.29
C ASP A 1046 9.36 37.03 -50.76
N TYR A 1047 8.52 36.18 -50.17
CA TYR A 1047 8.36 36.06 -48.73
C TYR A 1047 9.64 35.53 -48.07
N GLU A 1048 10.15 34.38 -48.51
CA GLU A 1048 11.36 33.75 -47.98
C GLU A 1048 12.58 34.66 -48.12
N ILE A 1049 12.67 35.37 -49.25
CA ILE A 1049 13.75 36.34 -49.50
C ILE A 1049 13.66 37.50 -48.51
N LYS A 1050 12.47 38.01 -48.22
CA LYS A 1050 12.28 39.09 -47.24
C LYS A 1050 12.55 38.60 -45.82
N PHE A 1051 12.09 37.40 -45.46
CA PHE A 1051 12.33 36.79 -44.16
C PHE A 1051 13.83 36.62 -43.91
N LEU A 1052 14.57 35.99 -44.83
CA LEU A 1052 16.01 35.82 -44.68
C LEU A 1052 16.75 37.17 -44.65
N ASN A 1053 16.38 38.12 -45.51
CA ASN A 1053 16.97 39.46 -45.43
C ASN A 1053 16.71 40.12 -44.07
N PHE A 1054 15.51 39.97 -43.50
CA PHE A 1054 15.20 40.50 -42.18
C PHE A 1054 16.05 39.84 -41.09
N ARG A 1055 16.14 38.51 -41.08
CA ARG A 1055 16.92 37.70 -40.11
C ARG A 1055 18.44 37.87 -40.24
N ILE A 1056 18.93 38.27 -41.41
CA ILE A 1056 20.36 38.59 -41.63
C ILE A 1056 20.69 39.99 -41.12
N LEU A 1057 19.73 40.92 -41.21
CA LEU A 1057 19.95 42.34 -40.90
C LEU A 1057 19.66 42.71 -39.45
N ASN A 1058 18.85 41.92 -38.74
CA ASN A 1058 18.49 42.07 -37.33
C ASN A 1058 18.91 40.81 -36.59
#